data_AF-Q98L57-F1
#
_entry.id   AF-Q98L57-F1
#
_cell.length_a   1.000
_cell.length_b   1.000
_cell.length_c   1.000
_cell.angle_alpha   90.00
_cell.angle_beta   90.00
_cell.angle_gamma   90.00
#
_symmetry.space_group_name_H-M   'P 1'
#
loop_
_entity.id
_entity.type
_entity.pdbx_description
1 polymer ?
#
loop_
_entity_poly.entity_id
_entity_poly.type
_entity_poly.pdbx_seq_one_letter_code
_entity_poly.pdbx_strand_id
1 'polypeptide(L)'
;MALIIGQSNYQHIAALPNPANDARDMAKMLTDLGFDARNVTDRDTAKLKRDLERFVEDAEGADVAFIYYSGHGIEAGGENYLVPVDADVSSLKDAGQALVPISAVMDELKKTVPVTIMLLDACRTNPFPADAVVRRAPTASAEPIGAGGLEPVRGAKALANASAQDASLGTVVGFAAEPGRPALDGAAGENSPYAAALLRHLAAMKGTEFGSVMRMVTEEVYLDTKAKQRPWVNESLRRLLYFGVAPPEPTGDDGLITGERRQLLLTISDLPDPKRAQVELASLQDGVPLDALYGVLRALGTDKIPEDPTDLQKVLDAQAERLKKMMSERAALRTDDPEIKRLVASADKAIGQGAMVTARKFLDDAVGRVEQNSGAVDEAEELVRQKRIADAAIYAKRADAAALVFDYKSAANDYAKAFSLVEKWDDKLRWNYKNQEAEALNSHGYATGDLDALQHAIEAYHVILNFIPNGEQNKDWAITRNNMAVVLQTIGERETETTHLEEAAQIFRDSLVVFEREKDDRNWAAAQNNLANVLLQIGERESDPKRLNEAVAAMRATLEKRPRDKLPLDWAASQNNLGLALYALSQREPAGEHLKHAEAAYRLALEEYTREKAPVEWAMVENNLGNTLVTLGIQLNDKTKINEAADAFRAALKVRTRETFPVSWATSRLNLGNALSGVARFDMGTDTLEEAAAAYDDALTVFTRQRFPMDWASAQNNLGSIYQTLGQRTRDAARLEQSVAAFQAARQVYVRRKFPQDWAMSYYNLGNTLQLLGGVTDKPEHYSEAVDAYRNALREYKRETNPRQWALSQAGLGSTLHWLSMSNADPKTLRDSIAARRAALEVLTIETAPVDWANAQNGIGMSLLNLGNIERTGKYLDEAEAAFTATLKVFTREGQPLQWAFEQNNLGDIHWNRASYGGGKAEYLRAIEFFENAKQGFTEAGYTIPIPLTDQKIDLVKKQIAKK
;
A
#
# COMPACT_ATOMS: atom_id res chain seq x y z
N MET A 1 -14.67 -65.16 -53.58
CA MET A 1 -13.49 -64.71 -54.36
C MET A 1 -13.51 -63.20 -54.49
N ALA A 2 -12.36 -62.53 -54.37
CA ALA A 2 -12.28 -61.08 -54.58
C ALA A 2 -11.10 -60.69 -55.50
N LEU A 3 -11.35 -59.77 -56.44
CA LEU A 3 -10.34 -59.13 -57.27
C LEU A 3 -10.35 -57.62 -57.00
N ILE A 4 -9.20 -57.10 -56.61
CA ILE A 4 -9.04 -55.70 -56.24
C ILE A 4 -8.01 -55.10 -57.20
N ILE A 5 -8.43 -54.05 -57.92
CA ILE A 5 -7.68 -53.45 -59.01
C ILE A 5 -7.44 -51.98 -58.69
N GLY A 6 -6.16 -51.58 -58.61
CA GLY A 6 -5.76 -50.17 -58.45
C GLY A 6 -4.96 -49.68 -59.64
N GLN A 7 -5.47 -48.70 -60.38
CA GLN A 7 -4.80 -48.12 -61.55
C GLN A 7 -4.37 -46.68 -61.24
N SER A 8 -3.08 -46.49 -60.95
CA SER A 8 -2.49 -45.22 -60.53
C SER A 8 -1.59 -44.60 -61.59
N ASN A 9 -0.70 -45.39 -62.18
CA ASN A 9 0.41 -44.93 -63.01
C ASN A 9 0.09 -44.93 -64.50
N TYR A 10 -0.84 -44.08 -64.94
CA TYR A 10 -1.21 -43.94 -66.35
C TYR A 10 -0.08 -43.33 -67.18
N GLN A 11 0.16 -43.88 -68.38
CA GLN A 11 1.28 -43.50 -69.25
C GLN A 11 0.97 -42.29 -70.13
N HIS A 12 -0.30 -42.13 -70.51
CA HIS A 12 -0.72 -41.14 -71.53
C HIS A 12 -1.86 -40.22 -71.06
N ILE A 13 -2.44 -40.49 -69.89
CA ILE A 13 -3.48 -39.68 -69.24
C ILE A 13 -3.06 -39.36 -67.80
N ALA A 14 -3.81 -38.50 -67.10
CA ALA A 14 -3.45 -38.04 -65.76
C ALA A 14 -3.32 -39.20 -64.75
N ALA A 15 -2.18 -39.27 -64.06
CA ALA A 15 -1.94 -40.24 -62.99
C ALA A 15 -2.81 -39.96 -61.76
N LEU A 16 -3.17 -41.02 -61.03
CA LEU A 16 -3.98 -40.95 -59.82
C LEU A 16 -3.17 -41.43 -58.60
N PRO A 17 -3.02 -40.61 -57.55
CA PRO A 17 -2.12 -40.91 -56.43
C PRO A 17 -2.65 -41.99 -55.46
N ASN A 18 -3.97 -42.17 -55.36
CA ASN A 18 -4.62 -42.94 -54.29
C ASN A 18 -5.04 -44.39 -54.65
N PRO A 19 -5.36 -44.75 -55.92
CA PRO A 19 -5.86 -46.10 -56.24
C PRO A 19 -5.03 -47.29 -55.77
N ALA A 20 -3.69 -47.19 -55.79
CA ALA A 20 -2.81 -48.24 -55.28
C ALA A 20 -2.95 -48.44 -53.75
N ASN A 21 -3.17 -47.36 -52.99
CA ASN A 21 -3.39 -47.42 -51.54
C ASN A 21 -4.77 -48.02 -51.25
N ASP A 22 -5.81 -47.54 -51.94
CA ASP A 22 -7.17 -48.03 -51.80
C ASP A 22 -7.23 -49.55 -52.05
N ALA A 23 -6.64 -49.99 -53.17
CA ALA A 23 -6.62 -51.39 -53.54
C ALA A 23 -5.87 -52.28 -52.53
N ARG A 24 -4.73 -51.81 -52.00
CA ARG A 24 -3.99 -52.54 -50.98
C ARG A 24 -4.81 -52.71 -49.70
N ASP A 25 -5.42 -51.63 -49.21
CA ASP A 25 -6.12 -51.64 -47.93
C ASP A 25 -7.46 -52.40 -48.04
N MET A 26 -8.16 -52.26 -49.17
CA MET A 26 -9.37 -53.03 -49.47
C MET A 26 -9.09 -54.52 -49.62
N ALA A 27 -7.99 -54.90 -50.27
CA ALA A 27 -7.59 -56.30 -50.37
C ALA A 27 -7.34 -56.90 -48.98
N LYS A 28 -6.61 -56.18 -48.11
CA LYS A 28 -6.39 -56.60 -46.72
C LYS A 28 -7.72 -56.78 -45.98
N MET A 29 -8.61 -55.78 -46.04
CA MET A 29 -9.92 -55.85 -45.36
C MET A 29 -10.76 -57.03 -45.86
N LEU A 30 -10.81 -57.28 -47.17
CA LEU A 30 -11.56 -58.39 -47.74
C LEU A 30 -10.94 -59.75 -47.37
N THR A 31 -9.61 -59.86 -47.31
CA THR A 31 -8.92 -61.03 -46.74
C THR A 31 -9.31 -61.25 -45.28
N ASP A 32 -9.28 -60.20 -44.47
CA ASP A 32 -9.67 -60.26 -43.06
C ASP A 32 -11.15 -60.62 -42.88
N LEU A 33 -12.01 -60.32 -43.87
CA LEU A 33 -13.43 -60.71 -43.94
C LEU A 33 -13.67 -62.16 -44.41
N GLY A 34 -12.60 -62.86 -44.84
CA GLY A 34 -12.63 -64.25 -45.29
C GLY A 34 -12.70 -64.46 -46.80
N PHE A 35 -12.56 -63.41 -47.62
CA PHE A 35 -12.38 -63.57 -49.06
C PHE A 35 -10.94 -64.00 -49.35
N ASP A 36 -10.76 -65.00 -50.21
CA ASP A 36 -9.49 -65.12 -50.91
C ASP A 36 -9.45 -64.02 -52.00
N ALA A 37 -8.57 -63.05 -51.75
CA ALA A 37 -8.56 -61.73 -52.33
C ALA A 37 -7.24 -61.48 -53.04
N ARG A 38 -7.32 -61.15 -54.33
CA ARG A 38 -6.16 -60.86 -55.17
C ARG A 38 -6.08 -59.37 -55.47
N ASN A 39 -4.97 -58.77 -55.10
CA ASN A 39 -4.65 -57.38 -55.43
C ASN A 39 -3.80 -57.31 -56.70
N VAL A 40 -4.18 -56.45 -57.64
CA VAL A 40 -3.42 -56.14 -58.84
C VAL A 40 -3.37 -54.64 -59.07
N THR A 41 -2.22 -54.12 -59.50
CA THR A 41 -2.06 -52.69 -59.79
C THR A 41 -1.43 -52.46 -61.15
N ASP A 42 -1.72 -51.27 -61.71
CA ASP A 42 -1.12 -50.69 -62.91
C ASP A 42 -1.05 -51.67 -64.10
N ARG A 43 -2.21 -52.22 -64.47
CA ARG A 43 -2.37 -53.20 -65.55
C ARG A 43 -2.62 -52.52 -66.90
N ASP A 44 -1.79 -52.88 -67.88
CA ASP A 44 -2.05 -52.60 -69.30
C ASP A 44 -3.28 -53.38 -69.80
N THR A 45 -3.83 -53.03 -70.98
CA THR A 45 -5.07 -53.63 -71.52
C THR A 45 -5.02 -55.15 -71.52
N ALA A 46 -3.89 -55.73 -71.97
CA ALA A 46 -3.75 -57.17 -72.11
C ALA A 46 -3.68 -57.88 -70.74
N LYS A 47 -2.97 -57.30 -69.76
CA LYS A 47 -2.91 -57.84 -68.40
C LYS A 47 -4.25 -57.69 -67.68
N LEU A 48 -4.93 -56.55 -67.84
CA LEU A 48 -6.20 -56.30 -67.16
C LEU A 48 -7.28 -57.29 -67.63
N LYS A 49 -7.40 -57.50 -68.95
CA LYS A 49 -8.32 -58.51 -69.51
C LYS A 49 -8.03 -59.90 -68.98
N ARG A 50 -6.76 -60.32 -68.99
CA ARG A 50 -6.34 -61.63 -68.44
C ARG A 50 -6.63 -61.77 -66.95
N ASP A 51 -6.39 -60.73 -66.15
CA ASP A 51 -6.66 -60.77 -64.71
C ASP A 51 -8.17 -60.92 -64.43
N LEU A 52 -9.03 -60.30 -65.26
CA LEU A 52 -10.50 -60.43 -65.18
C LEU A 52 -11.00 -61.78 -65.69
N GLU A 53 -10.51 -62.26 -66.84
CA GLU A 53 -10.83 -63.59 -67.39
C GLU A 53 -10.47 -64.67 -66.39
N ARG A 54 -9.25 -64.63 -65.84
CA ARG A 54 -8.82 -65.55 -64.80
C ARG A 54 -9.66 -65.43 -63.54
N PHE A 55 -10.09 -64.23 -63.15
CA PHE A 55 -10.98 -64.08 -62.00
C PHE A 55 -12.35 -64.69 -62.26
N VAL A 56 -12.90 -64.61 -63.47
CA VAL A 56 -14.16 -65.29 -63.84
C VAL A 56 -14.01 -66.81 -63.68
N GLU A 57 -12.88 -67.37 -64.10
CA GLU A 57 -12.55 -68.80 -63.93
C GLU A 57 -12.37 -69.16 -62.46
N ASP A 58 -11.52 -68.43 -61.72
CA ASP A 58 -11.23 -68.67 -60.31
C ASP A 58 -12.47 -68.45 -59.42
N ALA A 59 -13.43 -67.62 -59.86
CA ALA A 59 -14.71 -67.38 -59.18
C ALA A 59 -15.74 -68.49 -59.37
N GLU A 60 -15.53 -69.43 -60.30
CA GLU A 60 -16.46 -70.53 -60.52
C GLU A 60 -16.60 -71.39 -59.24
N GLY A 61 -17.83 -71.46 -58.71
CA GLY A 61 -18.12 -72.16 -57.45
C GLY A 61 -17.94 -71.33 -56.17
N ALA A 62 -17.53 -70.06 -56.26
CA ALA A 62 -17.55 -69.15 -55.12
C ALA A 62 -18.99 -68.71 -54.80
N ASP A 63 -19.30 -68.47 -53.52
CA ASP A 63 -20.61 -67.93 -53.12
C ASP A 63 -20.80 -66.47 -53.58
N VAL A 64 -19.69 -65.71 -53.60
CA VAL A 64 -19.65 -64.29 -53.93
C VAL A 64 -18.41 -63.97 -54.74
N ALA A 65 -18.59 -63.27 -55.85
CA ALA A 65 -17.53 -62.65 -56.64
C ALA A 65 -17.54 -61.14 -56.36
N PHE A 66 -16.46 -60.66 -55.75
CA PHE A 66 -16.30 -59.25 -55.38
C PHE A 66 -15.22 -58.60 -56.24
N ILE A 67 -15.57 -57.55 -56.99
CA ILE A 67 -14.62 -56.73 -57.72
C ILE A 67 -14.60 -55.35 -57.10
N TYR A 68 -13.42 -54.89 -56.72
CA TYR A 68 -13.17 -53.48 -56.41
C TYR A 68 -12.23 -52.91 -57.44
N TYR A 69 -12.60 -51.78 -58.03
CA TYR A 69 -11.76 -51.06 -58.99
C TYR A 69 -11.61 -49.62 -58.55
N SER A 70 -10.36 -49.16 -58.42
CA SER A 70 -10.01 -47.76 -58.25
C SER A 70 -9.14 -47.30 -59.43
N GLY A 71 -9.52 -46.20 -60.09
CA GLY A 71 -8.88 -45.76 -61.34
C GLY A 71 -9.76 -44.86 -62.22
N HIS A 72 -9.40 -44.67 -63.49
CA HIS A 72 -10.21 -43.97 -64.49
C HIS A 72 -11.26 -44.90 -65.07
N GLY A 73 -12.47 -44.38 -65.29
CA GLY A 73 -13.56 -45.06 -65.96
C GLY A 73 -14.29 -44.11 -66.90
N ILE A 74 -14.73 -44.61 -68.05
CA ILE A 74 -15.49 -43.81 -69.03
C ILE A 74 -16.81 -44.48 -69.40
N GLU A 75 -17.79 -43.68 -69.79
CA GLU A 75 -19.05 -44.15 -70.37
C GLU A 75 -19.17 -43.66 -71.80
N ALA A 76 -19.63 -44.55 -72.68
CA ALA A 76 -20.02 -44.19 -74.04
C ALA A 76 -21.15 -45.11 -74.53
N GLY A 77 -22.26 -44.49 -74.97
CA GLY A 77 -23.40 -45.18 -75.59
C GLY A 77 -24.13 -46.17 -74.67
N GLY A 78 -24.12 -45.93 -73.36
CA GLY A 78 -24.73 -46.79 -72.36
C GLY A 78 -23.86 -47.98 -71.94
N GLU A 79 -22.58 -48.01 -72.32
CA GLU A 79 -21.59 -48.99 -71.85
C GLU A 79 -20.51 -48.31 -71.01
N ASN A 80 -20.14 -48.94 -69.90
CA ASN A 80 -19.09 -48.47 -69.02
C ASN A 80 -17.80 -49.22 -69.29
N TYR A 81 -16.69 -48.50 -69.35
CA TYR A 81 -15.36 -49.07 -69.60
C TYR A 81 -14.40 -48.76 -68.45
N LEU A 82 -13.66 -49.77 -68.00
CA LEU A 82 -12.46 -49.58 -67.18
C LEU A 82 -11.29 -49.20 -68.09
N VAL A 83 -10.50 -48.22 -67.65
CA VAL A 83 -9.39 -47.67 -68.43
C VAL A 83 -8.05 -48.28 -67.99
N PRO A 84 -7.34 -49.02 -68.87
CA PRO A 84 -6.00 -49.54 -68.59
C PRO A 84 -4.93 -48.43 -68.52
N VAL A 85 -3.78 -48.69 -67.88
CA VAL A 85 -2.74 -47.65 -67.70
C VAL A 85 -2.03 -47.21 -68.99
N ASP A 86 -2.07 -48.04 -70.03
CA ASP A 86 -1.53 -47.76 -71.37
C ASP A 86 -2.55 -47.13 -72.33
N ALA A 87 -3.78 -46.87 -71.87
CA ALA A 87 -4.81 -46.28 -72.72
C ALA A 87 -4.45 -44.85 -73.16
N ASP A 88 -4.66 -44.57 -74.45
CA ASP A 88 -4.47 -43.26 -75.07
C ASP A 88 -5.70 -42.88 -75.93
N VAL A 89 -5.64 -41.73 -76.61
CA VAL A 89 -6.74 -41.28 -77.48
C VAL A 89 -7.02 -42.26 -78.62
N SER A 90 -6.02 -43.04 -79.07
CA SER A 90 -6.20 -44.05 -80.12
C SER A 90 -7.00 -45.25 -79.64
N SER A 91 -6.93 -45.58 -78.34
CA SER A 91 -7.73 -46.64 -77.70
C SER A 91 -9.23 -46.44 -77.89
N LEU A 92 -9.70 -45.20 -78.06
CA LEU A 92 -11.12 -44.88 -78.26
C LEU A 92 -11.65 -45.29 -79.65
N LYS A 93 -10.77 -45.52 -80.63
CA LYS A 93 -11.17 -45.93 -82.01
C LYS A 93 -11.61 -47.39 -82.09
N ASP A 94 -11.24 -48.21 -81.12
CA ASP A 94 -11.62 -49.62 -80.98
C ASP A 94 -11.74 -49.97 -79.49
N ALA A 95 -12.66 -49.30 -78.81
CA ALA A 95 -12.78 -49.37 -77.35
C ALA A 95 -13.14 -50.77 -76.84
N GLY A 96 -13.85 -51.60 -77.63
CA GLY A 96 -14.14 -52.99 -77.25
C GLY A 96 -12.88 -53.85 -77.13
N GLN A 97 -11.83 -53.54 -77.89
CA GLN A 97 -10.54 -54.22 -77.81
C GLN A 97 -9.52 -53.51 -76.91
N ALA A 98 -9.48 -52.19 -76.92
CA ALA A 98 -8.46 -51.41 -76.22
C ALA A 98 -8.83 -51.04 -74.77
N LEU A 99 -10.12 -51.03 -74.43
CA LEU A 99 -10.63 -50.84 -73.07
C LEU A 99 -11.34 -52.11 -72.57
N VAL A 100 -11.84 -52.08 -71.33
CA VAL A 100 -12.52 -53.21 -70.72
C VAL A 100 -13.99 -52.88 -70.47
N PRO A 101 -14.94 -53.41 -71.28
CA PRO A 101 -16.36 -53.22 -71.05
C PRO A 101 -16.81 -53.96 -69.78
N ILE A 102 -17.48 -53.24 -68.88
CA ILE A 102 -17.94 -53.79 -67.60
C ILE A 102 -19.06 -54.82 -67.81
N SER A 103 -19.99 -54.57 -68.74
CA SER A 103 -21.10 -55.48 -69.02
C SER A 103 -20.64 -56.91 -69.33
N ALA A 104 -19.58 -57.05 -70.14
CA ALA A 104 -19.04 -58.35 -70.54
C ALA A 104 -18.56 -59.17 -69.34
N VAL A 105 -17.81 -58.54 -68.42
CA VAL A 105 -17.33 -59.21 -67.20
C VAL A 105 -18.51 -59.58 -66.29
N MET A 106 -19.46 -58.65 -66.12
CA MET A 106 -20.62 -58.87 -65.27
C MET A 106 -21.53 -60.00 -65.78
N ASP A 107 -21.70 -60.11 -67.10
CA ASP A 107 -22.55 -61.14 -67.70
C ASP A 107 -21.91 -62.53 -67.64
N GLU A 108 -20.58 -62.66 -67.68
CA GLU A 108 -19.92 -63.94 -67.42
C GLU A 108 -19.99 -64.35 -65.95
N LEU A 109 -19.72 -63.44 -65.00
CA LEU A 109 -19.80 -63.75 -63.57
C LEU A 109 -21.21 -64.18 -63.12
N LYS A 110 -22.26 -63.56 -63.67
CA LYS A 110 -23.64 -63.92 -63.33
C LYS A 110 -24.03 -65.35 -63.74
N LYS A 111 -23.34 -65.95 -64.71
CA LYS A 111 -23.62 -67.33 -65.16
C LYS A 111 -23.11 -68.35 -64.16
N THR A 112 -22.01 -68.05 -63.47
CA THR A 112 -21.24 -69.02 -62.67
C THR A 112 -21.28 -68.74 -61.18
N VAL A 113 -21.65 -67.52 -60.76
CA VAL A 113 -21.60 -67.08 -59.35
C VAL A 113 -22.98 -66.61 -58.87
N PRO A 114 -23.45 -67.07 -57.69
CA PRO A 114 -24.74 -66.66 -57.14
C PRO A 114 -24.84 -65.15 -56.89
N VAL A 115 -23.80 -64.50 -56.36
CA VAL A 115 -23.82 -63.06 -56.07
C VAL A 115 -22.59 -62.38 -56.64
N THR A 116 -22.81 -61.33 -57.44
CA THR A 116 -21.73 -60.51 -58.01
C THR A 116 -21.79 -59.10 -57.45
N ILE A 117 -20.69 -58.63 -56.88
CA ILE A 117 -20.54 -57.28 -56.34
C ILE A 117 -19.41 -56.60 -57.09
N MET A 118 -19.68 -55.43 -57.67
CA MET A 118 -18.67 -54.58 -58.29
C MET A 118 -18.74 -53.19 -57.69
N LEU A 119 -17.70 -52.78 -56.97
CA LEU A 119 -17.58 -51.44 -56.39
C LEU A 119 -16.54 -50.64 -57.19
N LEU A 120 -16.98 -49.51 -57.73
CA LEU A 120 -16.24 -48.68 -58.65
C LEU A 120 -15.89 -47.35 -57.99
N ASP A 121 -14.64 -47.25 -57.56
CA ASP A 121 -14.01 -46.06 -57.03
C ASP A 121 -13.27 -45.29 -58.13
N ALA A 122 -14.03 -44.89 -59.15
CA ALA A 122 -13.48 -44.28 -60.34
C ALA A 122 -14.04 -42.89 -60.56
N CYS A 123 -13.15 -41.96 -60.94
CA CYS A 123 -13.53 -40.61 -61.30
C CYS A 123 -14.48 -40.65 -62.49
N ARG A 124 -15.54 -39.86 -62.35
CA ARG A 124 -16.57 -39.59 -63.34
C ARG A 124 -16.19 -38.37 -64.19
N THR A 125 -14.91 -38.16 -64.46
CA THR A 125 -14.42 -37.09 -65.34
C THR A 125 -13.69 -37.72 -66.50
N ASN A 126 -13.97 -37.27 -67.71
CA ASN A 126 -13.33 -37.81 -68.90
C ASN A 126 -11.81 -37.53 -68.85
N PRO A 127 -10.94 -38.56 -68.80
CA PRO A 127 -9.48 -38.36 -68.78
C PRO A 127 -8.91 -38.10 -70.19
N PHE A 128 -9.76 -38.15 -71.24
CA PHE A 128 -9.42 -37.86 -72.62
C PHE A 128 -9.92 -36.47 -73.06
N PRO A 129 -9.46 -35.92 -74.20
CA PRO A 129 -9.94 -34.63 -74.72
C PRO A 129 -11.47 -34.57 -74.84
N ALA A 130 -12.05 -33.39 -74.60
CA ALA A 130 -13.50 -33.20 -74.52
C ALA A 130 -14.27 -33.49 -75.84
N ASP A 131 -13.58 -33.43 -76.98
CA ASP A 131 -14.11 -33.75 -78.31
C ASP A 131 -13.90 -35.21 -78.72
N ALA A 132 -13.33 -36.03 -77.84
CA ALA A 132 -13.04 -37.43 -78.14
C ALA A 132 -14.33 -38.28 -78.22
N VAL A 133 -14.37 -39.18 -79.20
CA VAL A 133 -15.49 -40.11 -79.45
C VAL A 133 -15.01 -41.55 -79.36
N VAL A 134 -15.86 -42.41 -78.80
CA VAL A 134 -15.65 -43.84 -78.65
C VAL A 134 -16.33 -44.59 -79.79
N ARG A 135 -15.63 -45.58 -80.36
CA ARG A 135 -16.20 -46.58 -81.27
C ARG A 135 -16.00 -47.96 -80.66
N ARG A 136 -17.08 -48.72 -80.53
CA ARG A 136 -17.05 -50.09 -79.96
C ARG A 136 -16.22 -51.08 -80.79
N ALA A 137 -16.15 -50.83 -82.09
CA ALA A 137 -15.32 -51.52 -83.06
C ALA A 137 -14.91 -50.50 -84.15
N PRO A 138 -13.86 -50.75 -84.95
CA PRO A 138 -13.35 -49.78 -85.93
C PRO A 138 -14.39 -49.24 -86.92
N THR A 139 -15.44 -50.03 -87.19
CA THR A 139 -16.54 -49.70 -88.13
C THR A 139 -17.83 -49.25 -87.42
N ALA A 140 -17.87 -49.23 -86.09
CA ALA A 140 -19.05 -48.84 -85.32
C ALA A 140 -19.31 -47.32 -85.35
N SER A 141 -20.55 -46.92 -85.01
CA SER A 141 -20.90 -45.51 -84.82
C SER A 141 -20.05 -44.87 -83.73
N ALA A 142 -19.65 -43.61 -83.97
CA ALA A 142 -18.95 -42.80 -82.98
C ALA A 142 -19.95 -42.33 -81.92
N GLU A 143 -19.70 -42.66 -80.67
CA GLU A 143 -20.48 -42.28 -79.50
C GLU A 143 -19.67 -41.26 -78.68
N PRO A 144 -20.25 -40.15 -78.22
CA PRO A 144 -19.54 -39.21 -77.38
C PRO A 144 -19.23 -39.83 -76.01
N ILE A 145 -18.11 -39.43 -75.41
CA ILE A 145 -17.81 -39.81 -74.02
C ILE A 145 -18.67 -38.96 -73.09
N GLY A 146 -19.34 -39.58 -72.14
CA GLY A 146 -20.10 -38.89 -71.11
C GLY A 146 -19.23 -37.89 -70.35
N ALA A 147 -19.69 -36.64 -70.24
CA ALA A 147 -18.98 -35.59 -69.49
C ALA A 147 -18.76 -35.96 -68.01
N GLY A 148 -19.60 -36.86 -67.49
CA GLY A 148 -19.59 -37.39 -66.13
C GLY A 148 -19.02 -38.81 -66.01
N GLY A 149 -18.16 -39.30 -66.92
CA GLY A 149 -17.57 -40.65 -66.85
C GLY A 149 -18.63 -41.76 -66.67
N LEU A 150 -18.39 -42.76 -65.82
CA LEU A 150 -19.31 -43.92 -65.61
C LEU A 150 -20.79 -43.51 -65.35
N GLU A 151 -21.77 -44.17 -65.97
CA GLU A 151 -23.22 -44.01 -65.67
C GLU A 151 -23.84 -45.28 -65.03
N PRO A 152 -24.99 -45.19 -64.33
CA PRO A 152 -25.78 -46.36 -63.98
C PRO A 152 -26.16 -47.18 -65.22
N VAL A 153 -26.05 -48.51 -65.14
CA VAL A 153 -26.47 -49.41 -66.22
C VAL A 153 -27.98 -49.22 -66.46
N ARG A 154 -28.37 -48.78 -67.67
CA ARG A 154 -29.78 -48.53 -68.04
C ARG A 154 -30.54 -49.85 -68.19
N GLY A 155 -31.09 -50.36 -67.10
CA GLY A 155 -31.91 -51.57 -67.08
C GLY A 155 -33.41 -51.26 -67.05
N ALA A 156 -34.05 -51.13 -68.21
CA ALA A 156 -35.50 -51.33 -68.35
C ALA A 156 -35.85 -51.89 -69.74
N LYS A 157 -35.72 -53.21 -69.91
CA LYS A 157 -36.55 -53.97 -70.84
C LYS A 157 -37.44 -54.89 -70.00
N ALA A 158 -38.75 -54.80 -70.24
CA ALA A 158 -39.77 -55.53 -69.50
C ALA A 158 -39.48 -57.04 -69.45
N LEU A 159 -39.68 -57.62 -68.26
CA LEU A 159 -39.67 -59.06 -67.99
C LEU A 159 -40.65 -59.78 -68.92
N ALA A 160 -40.13 -60.49 -69.92
CA ALA A 160 -40.78 -61.69 -70.41
C ALA A 160 -40.31 -62.84 -69.51
N ASN A 161 -41.27 -63.57 -68.93
CA ASN A 161 -41.11 -64.70 -68.01
C ASN A 161 -39.76 -65.44 -68.11
N ALA A 162 -38.83 -65.12 -67.21
CA ALA A 162 -37.63 -65.91 -67.00
C ALA A 162 -38.00 -67.15 -66.16
N SER A 163 -37.66 -68.32 -66.70
CA SER A 163 -37.89 -69.63 -66.10
C SER A 163 -36.97 -69.89 -64.89
N ALA A 164 -37.35 -70.84 -64.03
CA ALA A 164 -36.74 -71.14 -62.73
C ALA A 164 -35.33 -71.79 -62.77
N GLN A 165 -34.43 -71.33 -63.65
CA GLN A 165 -33.04 -71.82 -63.77
C GLN A 165 -31.97 -70.71 -63.74
N ASP A 166 -32.30 -69.48 -63.33
CA ASP A 166 -31.27 -68.45 -63.05
C ASP A 166 -30.62 -68.72 -61.68
N ALA A 167 -29.38 -69.23 -61.68
CA ALA A 167 -28.57 -69.47 -60.48
C ALA A 167 -28.14 -68.18 -59.76
N SER A 168 -28.27 -67.02 -60.41
CA SER A 168 -27.91 -65.72 -59.83
C SER A 168 -28.96 -65.24 -58.81
N LEU A 169 -28.50 -65.03 -57.59
CA LEU A 169 -29.24 -64.44 -56.47
C LEU A 169 -29.24 -62.91 -56.48
N GLY A 170 -28.47 -62.27 -57.38
CA GLY A 170 -28.54 -60.84 -57.67
C GLY A 170 -27.17 -60.19 -57.89
N THR A 171 -27.20 -58.91 -58.25
CA THR A 171 -26.00 -58.12 -58.56
C THR A 171 -26.01 -56.81 -57.79
N VAL A 172 -24.84 -56.39 -57.31
CA VAL A 172 -24.59 -55.06 -56.76
C VAL A 172 -23.55 -54.36 -57.63
N VAL A 173 -23.87 -53.16 -58.13
CA VAL A 173 -22.89 -52.25 -58.71
C VAL A 173 -22.90 -50.95 -57.91
N GLY A 174 -21.83 -50.72 -57.15
CA GLY A 174 -21.61 -49.51 -56.39
C GLY A 174 -20.69 -48.56 -57.14
N PHE A 175 -20.96 -47.26 -57.04
CA PHE A 175 -20.16 -46.19 -57.60
C PHE A 175 -19.82 -45.18 -56.50
N ALA A 176 -18.60 -44.66 -56.52
CA ALA A 176 -18.14 -43.66 -55.55
C ALA A 176 -18.92 -42.34 -55.58
N ALA A 177 -19.60 -42.01 -56.69
CA ALA A 177 -20.39 -40.79 -56.84
C ALA A 177 -21.68 -41.04 -57.65
N GLU A 178 -22.67 -40.15 -57.45
CA GLU A 178 -23.95 -40.15 -58.13
C GLU A 178 -23.85 -39.82 -59.64
N PRO A 179 -24.89 -40.12 -60.43
CA PRO A 179 -24.93 -39.79 -61.87
C PRO A 179 -24.58 -38.33 -62.16
N GLY A 180 -23.58 -38.11 -63.02
CA GLY A 180 -23.16 -36.77 -63.45
C GLY A 180 -22.33 -35.95 -62.46
N ARG A 181 -21.93 -36.52 -61.30
CA ARG A 181 -21.05 -35.85 -60.32
C ARG A 181 -19.66 -36.51 -60.25
N PRO A 182 -18.58 -35.73 -60.01
CA PRO A 182 -17.25 -36.29 -59.83
C PRO A 182 -17.11 -36.99 -58.47
N ALA A 183 -16.30 -38.05 -58.42
CA ALA A 183 -15.77 -38.60 -57.18
C ALA A 183 -14.53 -37.80 -56.76
N LEU A 184 -14.37 -37.54 -55.46
CA LEU A 184 -13.21 -36.83 -54.92
C LEU A 184 -12.09 -37.84 -54.62
N ASP A 185 -10.86 -37.46 -54.94
CA ASP A 185 -9.71 -38.34 -54.70
C ASP A 185 -9.30 -38.37 -53.22
N GLY A 186 -9.63 -37.34 -52.44
CA GLY A 186 -9.13 -37.17 -51.07
C GLY A 186 -7.76 -36.48 -51.03
N ALA A 187 -7.10 -36.49 -49.87
CA ALA A 187 -5.75 -35.93 -49.73
C ALA A 187 -4.69 -36.85 -50.36
N ALA A 188 -3.60 -36.28 -50.86
CA ALA A 188 -2.52 -37.05 -51.48
C ALA A 188 -1.87 -37.98 -50.43
N GLY A 189 -1.85 -39.29 -50.71
CA GLY A 189 -1.26 -40.30 -49.82
C GLY A 189 -2.23 -40.93 -48.81
N GLU A 190 -3.49 -40.50 -48.81
CA GLU A 190 -4.59 -41.14 -48.06
C GLU A 190 -5.47 -41.99 -49.00
N ASN A 191 -6.40 -42.75 -48.41
CA ASN A 191 -7.41 -43.47 -49.20
C ASN A 191 -8.47 -42.48 -49.72
N SER A 192 -9.12 -42.80 -50.83
CA SER A 192 -10.28 -42.04 -51.31
C SER A 192 -11.37 -41.98 -50.23
N PRO A 193 -12.25 -40.95 -50.21
CA PRO A 193 -13.37 -40.92 -49.27
C PRO A 193 -14.25 -42.17 -49.35
N TYR A 194 -14.45 -42.73 -50.55
CA TYR A 194 -15.26 -43.94 -50.75
C TYR A 194 -14.55 -45.19 -50.21
N ALA A 195 -13.27 -45.36 -50.52
CA ALA A 195 -12.44 -46.43 -49.96
C ALA A 195 -12.34 -46.34 -48.43
N ALA A 196 -12.11 -45.15 -47.89
CA ALA A 196 -12.03 -44.91 -46.45
C ALA A 196 -13.35 -45.25 -45.73
N ALA A 197 -14.49 -44.87 -46.31
CA ALA A 197 -15.81 -45.20 -45.78
C ALA A 197 -16.10 -46.71 -45.86
N LEU A 198 -15.75 -47.36 -46.97
CA LEU A 198 -15.84 -48.82 -47.12
C LEU A 198 -15.00 -49.53 -46.06
N LEU A 199 -13.74 -49.14 -45.88
CA LEU A 199 -12.86 -49.70 -44.85
C LEU A 199 -13.41 -49.50 -43.43
N ARG A 200 -14.04 -48.35 -43.14
CA ARG A 200 -14.63 -48.05 -41.83
C ARG A 200 -15.85 -48.92 -41.50
N HIS A 201 -16.69 -49.19 -42.51
CA HIS A 201 -18.04 -49.74 -42.29
C HIS A 201 -18.22 -51.17 -42.78
N LEU A 202 -17.42 -51.68 -43.72
CA LEU A 202 -17.53 -53.08 -44.16
C LEU A 202 -17.25 -54.08 -43.02
N ALA A 203 -16.47 -53.71 -42.01
CA ALA A 203 -16.30 -54.53 -40.80
C ALA A 203 -17.62 -54.72 -40.01
N ALA A 204 -18.61 -53.82 -40.15
CA ALA A 204 -19.92 -53.91 -39.49
C ALA A 204 -20.83 -55.00 -40.07
N MET A 205 -20.40 -55.67 -41.15
CA MET A 205 -21.11 -56.78 -41.80
C MET A 205 -21.32 -57.99 -40.89
N LYS A 206 -20.63 -58.04 -39.73
CA LYS A 206 -20.94 -58.97 -38.64
C LYS A 206 -22.28 -58.60 -37.99
N GLY A 207 -23.37 -59.06 -38.60
CA GLY A 207 -24.74 -58.89 -38.10
C GLY A 207 -25.54 -57.76 -38.76
N THR A 208 -24.94 -56.96 -39.63
CA THR A 208 -25.64 -55.94 -40.44
C THR A 208 -25.70 -56.38 -41.91
N GLU A 209 -26.86 -56.21 -42.54
CA GLU A 209 -27.03 -56.53 -43.95
C GLU A 209 -26.19 -55.60 -44.85
N PHE A 210 -25.65 -56.15 -45.95
CA PHE A 210 -24.85 -55.43 -46.94
C PHE A 210 -25.48 -54.12 -47.43
N GLY A 211 -26.77 -54.12 -47.77
CA GLY A 211 -27.46 -52.90 -48.21
C GLY A 211 -27.45 -51.79 -47.15
N SER A 212 -27.57 -52.15 -45.87
CA SER A 212 -27.49 -51.19 -44.77
C SER A 212 -26.07 -50.66 -44.57
N VAL A 213 -25.05 -51.52 -44.70
CA VAL A 213 -23.64 -51.09 -44.69
C VAL A 213 -23.34 -50.15 -45.85
N MET A 214 -23.86 -50.42 -47.05
CA MET A 214 -23.68 -49.54 -48.19
C MET A 214 -24.41 -48.19 -48.03
N ARG A 215 -25.54 -48.13 -47.33
CA ARG A 215 -26.16 -46.85 -46.93
C ARG A 215 -25.27 -46.11 -45.94
N MET A 216 -24.69 -46.79 -44.94
CA MET A 216 -23.72 -46.16 -44.03
C MET A 216 -22.53 -45.58 -44.82
N VAL A 217 -21.98 -46.33 -45.77
CA VAL A 217 -20.89 -45.86 -46.65
C VAL A 217 -21.32 -44.64 -47.45
N THR A 218 -22.54 -44.65 -48.01
CA THR A 218 -23.08 -43.50 -48.75
C THR A 218 -23.15 -42.24 -47.88
N GLU A 219 -23.75 -42.34 -46.70
CA GLU A 219 -23.91 -41.20 -45.80
C GLU A 219 -22.57 -40.77 -45.18
N GLU A 220 -21.64 -41.70 -44.94
CA GLU A 220 -20.29 -41.40 -44.45
C GLU A 220 -19.53 -40.53 -45.46
N VAL A 221 -19.52 -40.94 -46.73
CA VAL A 221 -18.89 -40.15 -47.80
C VAL A 221 -19.59 -38.80 -47.96
N TYR A 222 -20.92 -38.79 -47.83
CA TYR A 222 -21.69 -37.55 -47.88
C TYR A 222 -21.25 -36.56 -46.81
N LEU A 223 -21.09 -37.01 -45.56
CA LEU A 223 -20.65 -36.18 -44.44
C LEU A 223 -19.17 -35.78 -44.56
N ASP A 224 -18.27 -36.73 -44.78
CA ASP A 224 -16.81 -36.51 -44.85
C ASP A 224 -16.45 -35.54 -46.00
N THR A 225 -17.23 -35.56 -47.07
CA THR A 225 -17.03 -34.65 -48.21
C THR A 225 -17.83 -33.34 -48.10
N LYS A 226 -18.53 -33.11 -46.99
CA LYS A 226 -19.37 -31.93 -46.74
C LYS A 226 -20.44 -31.75 -47.83
N ALA A 227 -21.20 -32.81 -48.08
CA ALA A 227 -22.25 -32.92 -49.08
C ALA A 227 -21.79 -32.77 -50.55
N LYS A 228 -20.48 -32.90 -50.84
CA LYS A 228 -19.95 -32.74 -52.20
C LYS A 228 -19.97 -34.02 -53.03
N GLN A 229 -19.97 -35.18 -52.39
CA GLN A 229 -19.96 -36.49 -53.03
C GLN A 229 -20.98 -37.40 -52.36
N ARG A 230 -21.81 -38.05 -53.16
CA ARG A 230 -22.76 -39.05 -52.70
C ARG A 230 -22.59 -40.33 -53.49
N PRO A 231 -22.15 -41.45 -52.87
CA PRO A 231 -22.08 -42.74 -53.53
C PRO A 231 -23.45 -43.20 -54.05
N TRP A 232 -23.42 -44.00 -55.11
CA TRP A 232 -24.63 -44.53 -55.74
C TRP A 232 -24.53 -46.05 -55.86
N VAL A 233 -25.57 -46.78 -55.46
CA VAL A 233 -25.57 -48.25 -55.49
C VAL A 233 -26.80 -48.73 -56.25
N ASN A 234 -26.56 -49.56 -57.25
CA ASN A 234 -27.60 -50.32 -57.95
C ASN A 234 -27.58 -51.75 -57.41
N GLU A 235 -28.70 -52.18 -56.83
CA GLU A 235 -28.82 -53.48 -56.17
C GLU A 235 -30.03 -54.25 -56.69
N SER A 236 -29.83 -55.53 -57.00
CA SER A 236 -30.89 -56.46 -57.41
C SER A 236 -30.89 -57.77 -56.59
N LEU A 237 -30.34 -57.73 -55.37
CA LEU A 237 -30.27 -58.88 -54.48
C LEU A 237 -31.68 -59.39 -54.12
N ARG A 238 -31.87 -60.70 -54.22
CA ARG A 238 -33.13 -61.38 -53.88
C ARG A 238 -33.18 -61.89 -52.44
N ARG A 239 -32.09 -61.72 -51.69
CA ARG A 239 -31.93 -62.12 -50.27
C ARG A 239 -31.02 -61.14 -49.56
N LEU A 240 -31.21 -61.01 -48.25
CA LEU A 240 -30.32 -60.26 -47.37
C LEU A 240 -28.94 -60.90 -47.39
N LEU A 241 -27.90 -60.10 -47.68
CA LEU A 241 -26.51 -60.56 -47.74
C LEU A 241 -25.76 -60.16 -46.47
N TYR A 242 -25.06 -61.12 -45.88
CA TYR A 242 -24.20 -60.96 -44.72
C TYR A 242 -22.84 -61.64 -44.98
N PHE A 243 -21.76 -61.12 -44.41
CA PHE A 243 -20.41 -61.71 -44.49
C PHE A 243 -19.89 -62.07 -43.09
N GLY A 244 -18.89 -62.95 -43.00
CA GLY A 244 -17.97 -62.91 -41.84
C GLY A 244 -17.19 -64.18 -41.49
N VAL A 245 -15.88 -64.03 -41.43
CA VAL A 245 -15.14 -63.94 -40.15
C VAL A 245 -14.57 -62.51 -40.13
N ALA A 246 -14.87 -61.65 -39.15
CA ALA A 246 -14.51 -60.23 -39.24
C ALA A 246 -13.22 -59.88 -38.47
N PRO A 247 -12.48 -58.84 -38.86
CA PRO A 247 -11.43 -58.25 -38.02
C PRO A 247 -12.03 -57.76 -36.68
N PRO A 248 -11.23 -57.69 -35.60
CA PRO A 248 -11.73 -57.25 -34.30
C PRO A 248 -12.30 -55.83 -34.43
N GLU A 249 -13.52 -55.62 -33.93
CA GLU A 249 -14.08 -54.27 -33.84
C GLU A 249 -13.13 -53.37 -33.04
N PRO A 250 -13.07 -52.06 -33.36
CA PRO A 250 -12.31 -51.13 -32.54
C PRO A 250 -12.75 -51.29 -31.07
N THR A 251 -11.80 -51.52 -30.17
CA THR A 251 -12.07 -51.65 -28.73
C THR A 251 -11.76 -50.34 -28.01
N GLY A 252 -12.37 -50.11 -26.86
CA GLY A 252 -12.19 -48.86 -26.11
C GLY A 252 -12.97 -47.71 -26.72
N ASP A 253 -12.48 -46.48 -26.55
CA ASP A 253 -13.21 -45.25 -26.87
C ASP A 253 -13.63 -45.20 -28.35
N ASP A 254 -12.73 -45.58 -29.27
CA ASP A 254 -12.99 -45.58 -30.72
C ASP A 254 -14.09 -46.55 -31.14
N GLY A 255 -14.24 -47.66 -30.41
CA GLY A 255 -15.31 -48.63 -30.60
C GLY A 255 -16.67 -48.05 -30.27
N LEU A 256 -16.78 -47.40 -29.12
CA LEU A 256 -18.01 -46.76 -28.65
C LEU A 256 -18.46 -45.68 -29.62
N ILE A 257 -17.52 -44.83 -30.05
CA ILE A 257 -17.79 -43.73 -30.99
C ILE A 257 -18.25 -44.29 -32.34
N THR A 258 -17.51 -45.26 -32.90
CA THR A 258 -17.84 -45.86 -34.21
C THR A 258 -19.19 -46.57 -34.17
N GLY A 259 -19.52 -47.24 -33.06
CA GLY A 259 -20.82 -47.89 -32.87
C GLY A 259 -21.99 -46.91 -32.95
N GLU A 260 -21.92 -45.78 -32.25
CA GLU A 260 -22.96 -44.76 -32.34
C GLU A 260 -22.99 -44.05 -33.69
N ARG A 261 -21.81 -43.77 -34.29
CA ARG A 261 -21.71 -43.17 -35.63
C ARG A 261 -22.47 -44.00 -36.68
N ARG A 262 -22.32 -45.32 -36.69
CA ARG A 262 -23.07 -46.21 -37.60
C ARG A 262 -24.58 -46.06 -37.46
N GLN A 263 -25.08 -45.92 -36.23
CA GLN A 263 -26.50 -45.69 -35.97
C GLN A 263 -26.96 -44.32 -36.46
N LEU A 264 -26.11 -43.30 -36.31
CA LEU A 264 -26.37 -41.98 -36.86
C LEU A 264 -26.51 -42.03 -38.38
N LEU A 265 -25.56 -42.65 -39.09
CA LEU A 265 -25.58 -42.74 -40.55
C LEU A 265 -26.85 -43.40 -41.08
N LEU A 266 -27.29 -44.50 -40.45
CA LEU A 266 -28.57 -45.13 -40.80
C LEU A 266 -29.75 -44.16 -40.59
N THR A 267 -29.76 -43.43 -39.47
CA THR A 267 -30.80 -42.43 -39.18
C THR A 267 -30.81 -41.31 -40.23
N ILE A 268 -29.65 -40.83 -40.67
CA ILE A 268 -29.52 -39.82 -41.74
C ILE A 268 -30.07 -40.37 -43.06
N SER A 269 -29.78 -41.63 -43.37
CA SER A 269 -30.26 -42.29 -44.61
C SER A 269 -31.79 -42.36 -44.68
N ASP A 270 -32.48 -42.45 -43.54
CA ASP A 270 -33.95 -42.47 -43.46
C ASP A 270 -34.58 -41.06 -43.40
N LEU A 271 -33.78 -40.00 -43.25
CA LEU A 271 -34.27 -38.63 -43.12
C LEU A 271 -34.72 -38.02 -44.47
N PRO A 272 -35.89 -37.37 -44.59
CA PRO A 272 -36.32 -36.74 -45.84
C PRO A 272 -35.40 -35.61 -46.33
N ASP A 273 -35.23 -35.49 -47.66
CA ASP A 273 -34.33 -34.50 -48.28
C ASP A 273 -34.56 -33.04 -47.87
N PRO A 274 -35.82 -32.54 -47.71
CA PRO A 274 -36.05 -31.16 -47.26
C PRO A 274 -35.48 -30.89 -45.86
N LYS A 275 -35.54 -31.88 -44.96
CA LYS A 275 -34.98 -31.77 -43.60
C LYS A 275 -33.45 -31.82 -43.65
N ARG A 276 -32.85 -32.63 -44.55
CA ARG A 276 -31.40 -32.66 -44.73
C ARG A 276 -30.84 -31.31 -45.18
N ALA A 277 -31.47 -30.68 -46.17
CA ALA A 277 -31.04 -29.39 -46.69
C ALA A 277 -31.03 -28.28 -45.61
N GLN A 278 -31.95 -28.31 -44.65
CA GLN A 278 -31.98 -27.35 -43.54
C GLN A 278 -30.83 -27.57 -42.55
N VAL A 279 -30.48 -28.82 -42.26
CA VAL A 279 -29.34 -29.15 -41.39
C VAL A 279 -28.04 -28.68 -42.02
N GLU A 280 -27.87 -28.90 -43.34
CA GLU A 280 -26.70 -28.42 -44.08
C GLU A 280 -26.59 -26.90 -44.06
N LEU A 281 -27.71 -26.20 -44.28
CA LEU A 281 -27.74 -24.74 -44.23
C LEU A 281 -27.32 -24.20 -42.86
N ALA A 282 -27.88 -24.76 -41.78
CA ALA A 282 -27.54 -24.36 -40.42
C ALA A 282 -26.06 -24.65 -40.07
N SER A 283 -25.53 -25.81 -40.46
CA SER A 283 -24.12 -26.16 -40.29
C SER A 283 -23.19 -25.15 -40.99
N LEU A 284 -23.52 -24.75 -42.22
CA LEU A 284 -22.74 -23.78 -42.99
C LEU A 284 -22.84 -22.36 -42.43
N GLN A 285 -24.03 -21.92 -42.01
CA GLN A 285 -24.26 -20.58 -41.46
C GLN A 285 -23.48 -20.36 -40.16
N ASP A 286 -23.52 -21.34 -39.26
CA ASP A 286 -22.91 -21.20 -37.93
C ASP A 286 -21.49 -21.76 -37.83
N GLY A 287 -21.00 -22.41 -38.88
CA GLY A 287 -19.66 -22.96 -38.96
C GLY A 287 -19.42 -24.17 -38.05
N VAL A 288 -20.48 -24.93 -37.75
CA VAL A 288 -20.42 -26.13 -36.89
C VAL A 288 -20.33 -27.41 -37.72
N PRO A 289 -19.69 -28.49 -37.23
CA PRO A 289 -19.59 -29.74 -37.97
C PRO A 289 -20.96 -30.33 -38.31
N LEU A 290 -21.13 -30.76 -39.57
CA LEU A 290 -22.39 -31.28 -40.08
C LEU A 290 -22.83 -32.55 -39.32
N ASP A 291 -21.90 -33.48 -39.11
CA ASP A 291 -22.06 -34.71 -38.35
C ASP A 291 -22.60 -34.43 -36.94
N ALA A 292 -22.06 -33.39 -36.30
CA ALA A 292 -22.43 -33.03 -34.95
C ALA A 292 -23.89 -32.55 -34.89
N LEU A 293 -24.32 -31.74 -35.86
CA LEU A 293 -25.68 -31.24 -35.91
C LEU A 293 -26.71 -32.36 -36.17
N TYR A 294 -26.39 -33.31 -37.07
CA TYR A 294 -27.19 -34.53 -37.24
C TYR A 294 -27.21 -35.40 -35.97
N GLY A 295 -26.06 -35.53 -35.30
CA GLY A 295 -25.94 -36.23 -34.03
C GLY A 295 -26.86 -35.66 -32.95
N VAL A 296 -26.94 -34.32 -32.86
CA VAL A 296 -27.85 -33.63 -31.93
C VAL A 296 -29.31 -33.92 -32.27
N LEU A 297 -29.70 -33.82 -33.55
CA LEU A 297 -31.06 -34.17 -33.97
C LEU A 297 -31.44 -35.61 -33.61
N ARG A 298 -30.53 -36.56 -33.84
CA ARG A 298 -30.76 -37.96 -33.44
C ARG A 298 -30.91 -38.10 -31.93
N ALA A 299 -30.07 -37.41 -31.15
CA ALA A 299 -30.14 -37.45 -29.68
C ALA A 299 -31.44 -36.81 -29.13
N LEU A 300 -32.03 -35.84 -29.83
CA LEU A 300 -33.35 -35.29 -29.50
C LEU A 300 -34.48 -36.34 -29.68
N GLY A 301 -34.26 -37.30 -30.58
CA GLY A 301 -35.21 -38.35 -30.95
C GLY A 301 -36.05 -37.96 -32.16
N THR A 302 -36.29 -38.90 -33.07
CA THR A 302 -36.99 -38.69 -34.34
C THR A 302 -38.40 -38.12 -34.18
N ASP A 303 -39.09 -38.48 -33.10
CA ASP A 303 -40.47 -38.05 -32.82
C ASP A 303 -40.55 -36.59 -32.32
N LYS A 304 -39.42 -36.00 -31.97
CA LYS A 304 -39.33 -34.61 -31.46
C LYS A 304 -38.79 -33.63 -32.50
N ILE A 305 -38.50 -34.10 -33.72
CA ILE A 305 -38.07 -33.24 -34.82
C ILE A 305 -39.31 -32.51 -35.34
N PRO A 306 -39.36 -31.16 -35.31
CA PRO A 306 -40.51 -30.42 -35.81
C PRO A 306 -40.82 -30.76 -37.27
N GLU A 307 -42.10 -30.95 -37.60
CA GLU A 307 -42.55 -31.11 -38.99
C GLU A 307 -42.65 -29.78 -39.72
N ASP A 308 -42.88 -28.67 -39.00
CA ASP A 308 -42.88 -27.33 -39.58
C ASP A 308 -41.44 -26.89 -39.92
N PRO A 309 -41.18 -26.50 -41.19
CA PRO A 309 -39.86 -26.05 -41.64
C PRO A 309 -39.27 -24.87 -40.85
N THR A 310 -40.11 -23.96 -40.35
CA THR A 310 -39.69 -22.76 -39.62
C THR A 310 -39.28 -23.12 -38.19
N ASP A 311 -40.06 -23.99 -37.55
CA ASP A 311 -39.74 -24.46 -36.20
C ASP A 311 -38.53 -25.40 -36.18
N LEU A 312 -38.34 -26.21 -37.24
CA LEU A 312 -37.12 -27.01 -37.40
C LEU A 312 -35.89 -26.12 -37.55
N GLN A 313 -35.96 -25.06 -38.36
CA GLN A 313 -34.85 -24.11 -38.50
C GLN A 313 -34.49 -23.44 -37.16
N LYS A 314 -35.49 -22.99 -36.38
CA LYS A 314 -35.24 -22.42 -35.04
C LYS A 314 -34.52 -23.39 -34.11
N VAL A 315 -34.91 -24.67 -34.14
CA VAL A 315 -34.26 -25.71 -33.34
C VAL A 315 -32.81 -25.89 -33.79
N LEU A 316 -32.57 -25.95 -35.10
CA LEU A 316 -31.25 -26.09 -35.68
C LEU A 316 -30.33 -24.92 -35.34
N ASP A 317 -30.76 -23.67 -35.54
CA ASP A 317 -29.99 -22.47 -35.19
C ASP A 317 -29.65 -22.46 -33.69
N ALA A 318 -30.64 -22.79 -32.84
CA ALA A 318 -30.43 -22.84 -31.40
C ALA A 318 -29.45 -23.95 -30.99
N GLN A 319 -29.47 -25.11 -31.64
CA GLN A 319 -28.54 -26.20 -31.34
C GLN A 319 -27.14 -25.93 -31.92
N ALA A 320 -27.05 -25.33 -33.11
CA ALA A 320 -25.80 -24.94 -33.73
C ALA A 320 -25.07 -23.89 -32.88
N GLU A 321 -25.78 -22.86 -32.39
CA GLU A 321 -25.18 -21.87 -31.50
C GLU A 321 -24.73 -22.47 -30.15
N ARG A 322 -25.49 -23.43 -29.59
CA ARG A 322 -25.07 -24.18 -28.39
C ARG A 322 -23.83 -25.02 -28.64
N LEU A 323 -23.77 -25.71 -29.77
CA LEU A 323 -22.65 -26.55 -30.16
C LEU A 323 -21.39 -25.69 -30.37
N LYS A 324 -21.53 -24.55 -31.06
CA LYS A 324 -20.47 -23.56 -31.25
C LYS A 324 -19.96 -23.01 -29.92
N LYS A 325 -20.85 -22.65 -29.00
CA LYS A 325 -20.48 -22.21 -27.65
C LYS A 325 -19.71 -23.29 -26.91
N MET A 326 -20.22 -24.53 -26.87
CA MET A 326 -19.55 -25.66 -26.22
C MET A 326 -18.15 -25.91 -26.79
N MET A 327 -18.00 -25.86 -28.11
CA MET A 327 -16.71 -26.00 -28.79
C MET A 327 -15.74 -24.85 -28.48
N SER A 328 -16.24 -23.63 -28.23
CA SER A 328 -15.41 -22.48 -27.86
C SER A 328 -14.92 -22.51 -26.40
N GLU A 329 -15.79 -22.85 -25.45
CA GLU A 329 -15.44 -22.95 -24.02
C GLU A 329 -14.41 -24.06 -23.78
N ARG A 330 -14.48 -25.14 -24.57
CA ARG A 330 -13.52 -26.23 -24.61
C ARG A 330 -12.08 -25.77 -24.87
N ALA A 331 -11.86 -24.80 -25.75
CA ALA A 331 -10.51 -24.30 -26.05
C ALA A 331 -9.84 -23.63 -24.82
N ALA A 332 -10.63 -23.24 -23.82
CA ALA A 332 -10.16 -22.63 -22.58
C ALA A 332 -9.93 -23.63 -21.43
N LEU A 333 -10.42 -24.89 -21.53
CA LEU A 333 -10.27 -25.89 -20.48
C LEU A 333 -8.82 -26.38 -20.37
N ARG A 334 -8.22 -26.18 -19.20
CA ARG A 334 -6.89 -26.67 -18.82
C ARG A 334 -7.01 -27.54 -17.57
N THR A 335 -6.64 -28.80 -17.69
CA THR A 335 -6.49 -29.74 -16.57
C THR A 335 -5.14 -30.42 -16.71
N ASP A 336 -4.57 -30.96 -15.63
CA ASP A 336 -3.36 -31.77 -15.66
C ASP A 336 -3.61 -33.26 -15.39
N ASP A 337 -4.85 -33.65 -15.03
CA ASP A 337 -5.21 -35.06 -14.87
C ASP A 337 -5.22 -35.75 -16.26
N PRO A 338 -4.37 -36.78 -16.47
CA PRO A 338 -4.23 -37.43 -17.77
C PRO A 338 -5.48 -38.18 -18.21
N GLU A 339 -6.29 -38.67 -17.28
CA GLU A 339 -7.53 -39.39 -17.61
C GLU A 339 -8.66 -38.41 -17.97
N ILE A 340 -8.76 -37.26 -17.27
CA ILE A 340 -9.69 -36.20 -17.68
C ILE A 340 -9.30 -35.67 -19.07
N LYS A 341 -8.00 -35.49 -19.36
CA LYS A 341 -7.53 -35.12 -20.71
C LYS A 341 -7.97 -36.15 -21.76
N ARG A 342 -7.81 -37.44 -21.47
CA ARG A 342 -8.22 -38.54 -22.36
C ARG A 342 -9.74 -38.51 -22.61
N LEU A 343 -10.53 -38.49 -21.55
CA LEU A 343 -12.00 -38.53 -21.62
C LEU A 343 -12.58 -37.31 -22.36
N VAL A 344 -12.06 -36.10 -22.09
CA VAL A 344 -12.47 -34.89 -22.82
C VAL A 344 -12.11 -35.02 -24.31
N ALA A 345 -10.89 -35.45 -24.64
CA ALA A 345 -10.49 -35.66 -26.03
C ALA A 345 -11.34 -36.71 -26.76
N SER A 346 -11.75 -37.78 -26.06
CA SER A 346 -12.65 -38.81 -26.60
C SER A 346 -14.08 -38.29 -26.77
N ALA A 347 -14.59 -37.49 -25.83
CA ALA A 347 -15.88 -36.80 -25.96
C ALA A 347 -15.88 -35.86 -27.17
N ASP A 348 -14.78 -35.16 -27.40
CA ASP A 348 -14.63 -34.24 -28.51
C ASP A 348 -14.61 -34.94 -29.87
N LYS A 349 -13.87 -36.06 -29.94
CA LYS A 349 -13.87 -36.93 -31.12
C LYS A 349 -15.29 -37.46 -31.37
N ALA A 350 -16.01 -37.86 -30.32
CA ALA A 350 -17.38 -38.32 -30.41
C ALA A 350 -18.34 -37.23 -30.94
N ILE A 351 -18.26 -36.00 -30.43
CA ILE A 351 -19.04 -34.85 -30.90
C ILE A 351 -18.76 -34.60 -32.39
N GLY A 352 -17.49 -34.55 -32.77
CA GLY A 352 -17.09 -34.33 -34.16
C GLY A 352 -17.61 -35.41 -35.13
N GLN A 353 -17.86 -36.62 -34.62
CA GLN A 353 -18.41 -37.73 -35.39
C GLN A 353 -19.93 -37.90 -35.23
N GLY A 354 -20.61 -36.98 -34.55
CA GLY A 354 -22.06 -37.02 -34.31
C GLY A 354 -22.52 -38.03 -33.25
N ALA A 355 -21.59 -38.65 -32.52
CA ALA A 355 -21.85 -39.62 -31.45
C ALA A 355 -22.16 -38.91 -30.11
N MET A 356 -23.29 -38.21 -30.04
CA MET A 356 -23.63 -37.31 -28.93
C MET A 356 -23.90 -38.03 -27.60
N VAL A 357 -24.46 -39.24 -27.63
CA VAL A 357 -24.71 -40.01 -26.40
C VAL A 357 -23.40 -40.51 -25.80
N THR A 358 -22.49 -40.98 -26.65
CA THR A 358 -21.15 -41.44 -26.27
C THR A 358 -20.30 -40.28 -25.77
N ALA A 359 -20.38 -39.13 -26.43
CA ALA A 359 -19.73 -37.90 -25.97
C ALA A 359 -20.15 -37.54 -24.55
N ARG A 360 -21.46 -37.55 -24.28
CA ARG A 360 -21.99 -37.29 -22.94
C ARG A 360 -21.47 -38.28 -21.93
N LYS A 361 -21.43 -39.58 -22.26
CA LYS A 361 -20.90 -40.61 -21.36
C LYS A 361 -19.45 -40.32 -20.96
N PHE A 362 -18.58 -39.97 -21.91
CA PHE A 362 -17.20 -39.61 -21.58
C PHE A 362 -17.10 -38.38 -20.68
N LEU A 363 -17.98 -37.39 -20.87
CA LEU A 363 -18.05 -36.22 -19.99
C LEU A 363 -18.58 -36.59 -18.59
N ASP A 364 -19.58 -37.46 -18.49
CA ASP A 364 -20.09 -37.98 -17.21
C ASP A 364 -18.97 -38.74 -16.45
N ASP A 365 -18.19 -39.56 -17.15
CA ASP A 365 -17.01 -40.25 -16.59
C ASP A 365 -15.94 -39.24 -16.12
N ALA A 366 -15.72 -38.16 -16.87
CA ALA A 366 -14.80 -37.09 -16.50
C ALA A 366 -15.28 -36.33 -15.24
N VAL A 367 -16.59 -36.07 -15.13
CA VAL A 367 -17.20 -35.50 -13.92
C VAL A 367 -17.01 -36.44 -12.73
N GLY A 368 -17.26 -37.74 -12.90
CA GLY A 368 -17.02 -38.74 -11.86
C GLY A 368 -15.56 -38.74 -11.39
N ARG A 369 -14.60 -38.54 -12.30
CA ARG A 369 -13.17 -38.39 -11.95
C ARG A 369 -12.89 -37.11 -11.16
N VAL A 370 -13.51 -35.99 -11.51
CA VAL A 370 -13.41 -34.73 -10.74
C VAL A 370 -13.94 -34.92 -9.33
N GLU A 371 -15.11 -35.54 -9.19
CA GLU A 371 -15.74 -35.79 -7.89
C GLU A 371 -14.94 -36.75 -7.01
N GLN A 372 -14.29 -37.77 -7.59
CA GLN A 372 -13.39 -38.67 -6.85
C GLN A 372 -12.14 -37.95 -6.35
N ASN A 373 -11.63 -36.98 -7.11
CA ASN A 373 -10.42 -36.25 -6.76
C ASN A 373 -10.67 -35.06 -5.82
N SER A 374 -11.91 -34.59 -5.69
CA SER A 374 -12.25 -33.38 -4.93
C SER A 374 -11.79 -33.44 -3.48
N GLY A 375 -12.05 -34.56 -2.79
CA GLY A 375 -11.62 -34.74 -1.40
C GLY A 375 -10.09 -34.66 -1.22
N ALA A 376 -9.31 -35.19 -2.17
CA ALA A 376 -7.85 -35.10 -2.13
C ALA A 376 -7.34 -33.68 -2.43
N VAL A 377 -8.03 -32.92 -3.28
CA VAL A 377 -7.72 -31.51 -3.55
C VAL A 377 -8.03 -30.65 -2.33
N ASP A 378 -9.18 -30.86 -1.69
CA ASP A 378 -9.59 -30.15 -0.48
C ASP A 378 -8.62 -30.45 0.68
N GLU A 379 -8.23 -31.71 0.89
CA GLU A 379 -7.19 -32.09 1.86
C GLU A 379 -5.84 -31.42 1.54
N ALA A 380 -5.44 -31.40 0.27
CA ALA A 380 -4.19 -30.75 -0.14
C ALA A 380 -4.23 -29.23 0.09
N GLU A 381 -5.36 -28.56 -0.18
CA GLU A 381 -5.53 -27.13 0.08
C GLU A 381 -5.48 -26.84 1.58
N GLU A 382 -6.14 -27.64 2.42
CA GLU A 382 -6.11 -27.49 3.87
C GLU A 382 -4.70 -27.72 4.43
N LEU A 383 -3.94 -28.70 3.93
CA LEU A 383 -2.54 -28.90 4.30
C LEU A 383 -1.66 -27.71 3.91
N VAL A 384 -1.87 -27.13 2.72
CA VAL A 384 -1.17 -25.90 2.29
C VAL A 384 -1.54 -24.74 3.21
N ARG A 385 -2.82 -24.57 3.53
CA ARG A 385 -3.31 -23.54 4.45
C ARG A 385 -2.64 -23.66 5.82
N GLN A 386 -2.65 -24.84 6.42
CA GLN A 386 -2.02 -25.10 7.72
C GLN A 386 -0.52 -24.81 7.69
N LYS A 387 0.17 -25.24 6.63
CA LYS A 387 1.60 -24.94 6.45
C LYS A 387 1.86 -23.44 6.34
N ARG A 388 1.05 -22.70 5.57
CA ARG A 388 1.19 -21.25 5.42
C ARG A 388 0.99 -20.51 6.73
N ILE A 389 -0.01 -20.91 7.53
CA ILE A 389 -0.24 -20.36 8.87
C ILE A 389 0.94 -20.68 9.80
N ALA A 390 1.46 -21.92 9.77
CA ALA A 390 2.61 -22.30 10.58
C ALA A 390 3.89 -21.54 10.19
N ASP A 391 4.17 -21.40 8.89
CA ASP A 391 5.31 -20.63 8.38
C ASP A 391 5.19 -19.15 8.78
N ALA A 392 4.00 -18.57 8.69
CA ALA A 392 3.74 -17.20 9.11
C ALA A 392 3.99 -17.00 10.62
N ALA A 393 3.58 -17.96 11.44
CA ALA A 393 3.81 -17.92 12.89
C ALA A 393 5.30 -17.93 13.26
N ILE A 394 6.17 -18.56 12.45
CA ILE A 394 7.63 -18.53 12.66
C ILE A 394 8.16 -17.11 12.44
N TYR A 395 7.76 -16.45 11.35
CA TYR A 395 8.13 -15.05 11.11
C TYR A 395 7.62 -14.14 12.21
N ALA A 396 6.35 -14.28 12.61
CA ALA A 396 5.77 -13.49 13.70
C ALA A 396 6.53 -13.67 15.03
N LYS A 397 6.90 -14.90 15.39
CA LYS A 397 7.72 -15.16 16.61
C LYS A 397 9.10 -14.52 16.53
N ARG A 398 9.73 -14.51 15.36
CA ARG A 398 11.01 -13.82 15.15
C ARG A 398 10.83 -12.30 15.23
N ALA A 399 9.73 -11.77 14.71
CA ALA A 399 9.37 -10.37 14.83
C ALA A 399 9.19 -9.97 16.31
N ASP A 400 8.46 -10.77 17.09
CA ASP A 400 8.28 -10.56 18.54
C ASP A 400 9.64 -10.52 19.25
N ALA A 401 10.54 -11.47 18.93
CA ALA A 401 11.89 -11.51 19.51
C ALA A 401 12.75 -10.30 19.10
N ALA A 402 12.64 -9.83 17.86
CA ALA A 402 13.32 -8.63 17.38
C ALA A 402 12.80 -7.36 18.09
N ALA A 403 11.48 -7.25 18.27
CA ALA A 403 10.85 -6.14 18.98
C ALA A 403 11.28 -6.07 20.46
N LEU A 404 11.47 -7.22 21.13
CA LEU A 404 11.95 -7.28 22.52
C LEU A 404 13.37 -6.69 22.72
N VAL A 405 14.20 -6.70 21.67
CA VAL A 405 15.53 -6.08 21.66
C VAL A 405 15.55 -4.76 20.91
N PHE A 406 14.39 -4.14 20.71
CA PHE A 406 14.20 -2.84 20.06
C PHE A 406 14.62 -2.79 18.58
N ASP A 407 14.78 -3.95 17.91
CA ASP A 407 15.00 -4.03 16.46
C ASP A 407 13.66 -4.01 15.71
N TYR A 408 12.98 -2.87 15.81
CA TYR A 408 11.66 -2.67 15.25
C TYR A 408 11.61 -2.76 13.72
N LYS A 409 12.72 -2.43 13.04
CA LYS A 409 12.80 -2.51 11.57
C LYS A 409 12.77 -3.96 11.10
N SER A 410 13.53 -4.84 11.74
CA SER A 410 13.47 -6.27 11.44
C SER A 410 12.10 -6.87 11.81
N ALA A 411 11.52 -6.45 12.94
CA ALA A 411 10.19 -6.88 13.34
C ALA A 411 9.11 -6.52 12.30
N ALA A 412 9.12 -5.29 11.79
CA ALA A 412 8.20 -4.86 10.73
C ALA A 412 8.31 -5.73 9.46
N ASN A 413 9.53 -5.98 8.99
CA ASN A 413 9.78 -6.82 7.81
C ASN A 413 9.26 -8.26 8.00
N ASP A 414 9.42 -8.82 9.19
CA ASP A 414 8.96 -10.16 9.50
C ASP A 414 7.43 -10.25 9.62
N TYR A 415 6.77 -9.26 10.22
CA TYR A 415 5.32 -9.19 10.22
C TYR A 415 4.74 -8.99 8.82
N ALA A 416 5.38 -8.16 7.97
CA ALA A 416 5.01 -8.03 6.56
C ALA A 416 5.10 -9.38 5.84
N LYS A 417 6.14 -10.18 6.15
CA LYS A 417 6.27 -11.53 5.58
C LYS A 417 5.21 -12.48 6.12
N ALA A 418 4.92 -12.45 7.41
CA ALA A 418 3.85 -13.23 8.03
C ALA A 418 2.48 -12.89 7.41
N PHE A 419 2.18 -11.60 7.21
CA PHE A 419 0.98 -11.13 6.51
C PHE A 419 0.87 -11.74 5.11
N SER A 420 1.93 -11.65 4.29
CA SER A 420 1.93 -12.19 2.91
C SER A 420 1.64 -13.69 2.83
N LEU A 421 1.92 -14.43 3.90
CA LEU A 421 1.68 -15.87 3.97
C LEU A 421 0.24 -16.21 4.35
N VAL A 422 -0.48 -15.33 5.05
CA VAL A 422 -1.85 -15.59 5.57
C VAL A 422 -2.94 -14.76 4.91
N GLU A 423 -2.60 -13.77 4.07
CA GLU A 423 -3.56 -12.82 3.47
C GLU A 423 -4.77 -13.50 2.80
N LYS A 424 -4.55 -14.61 2.08
CA LYS A 424 -5.58 -15.45 1.45
C LYS A 424 -6.32 -16.37 2.44
N TRP A 425 -5.67 -16.73 3.55
CA TRP A 425 -5.94 -17.97 4.28
C TRP A 425 -6.62 -17.77 5.64
N ASP A 426 -6.43 -16.61 6.27
CA ASP A 426 -6.97 -16.30 7.59
C ASP A 426 -7.14 -14.79 7.80
N ASP A 427 -8.39 -14.31 7.83
CA ASP A 427 -8.70 -12.88 7.97
C ASP A 427 -8.24 -12.28 9.31
N LYS A 428 -8.28 -13.07 10.39
CA LYS A 428 -7.90 -12.59 11.72
C LYS A 428 -6.38 -12.45 11.81
N LEU A 429 -5.63 -13.43 11.32
CA LEU A 429 -4.17 -13.37 11.30
C LEU A 429 -3.67 -12.31 10.32
N ARG A 430 -4.31 -12.12 9.15
CA ARG A 430 -3.89 -11.06 8.23
C ARG A 430 -4.10 -9.67 8.85
N TRP A 431 -5.23 -9.44 9.52
CA TRP A 431 -5.48 -8.18 10.24
C TRP A 431 -4.45 -7.97 11.36
N ASN A 432 -4.18 -9.02 12.13
CA ASN A 432 -3.24 -8.95 13.25
C ASN A 432 -1.80 -8.67 12.78
N TYR A 433 -1.28 -9.44 11.83
CA TYR A 433 0.11 -9.25 11.37
C TYR A 433 0.31 -7.91 10.65
N LYS A 434 -0.68 -7.42 9.90
CA LYS A 434 -0.58 -6.10 9.27
C LYS A 434 -0.62 -4.96 10.30
N ASN A 435 -1.40 -5.09 11.39
CA ASN A 435 -1.35 -4.14 12.51
C ASN A 435 0.03 -4.15 13.19
N GLN A 436 0.56 -5.34 13.48
CA GLN A 436 1.87 -5.47 14.13
C GLN A 436 3.01 -4.92 13.26
N GLU A 437 2.93 -5.06 11.94
CA GLU A 437 3.84 -4.39 10.99
C GLU A 437 3.79 -2.87 11.16
N ALA A 438 2.58 -2.29 11.15
CA ALA A 438 2.39 -0.85 11.29
C ALA A 438 2.88 -0.32 12.65
N GLU A 439 2.62 -1.05 13.74
CA GLU A 439 3.07 -0.67 15.09
C GLU A 439 4.60 -0.74 15.23
N ALA A 440 5.23 -1.75 14.63
CA ALA A 440 6.69 -1.87 14.59
C ALA A 440 7.32 -0.72 13.78
N LEU A 441 6.74 -0.38 12.64
CA LEU A 441 7.16 0.78 11.83
C LEU A 441 7.01 2.10 12.61
N ASN A 442 5.89 2.29 13.30
CA ASN A 442 5.67 3.45 14.16
C ASN A 442 6.72 3.53 15.28
N SER A 443 6.99 2.41 15.97
CA SER A 443 8.00 2.34 17.03
C SER A 443 9.41 2.65 16.50
N HIS A 444 9.75 2.17 15.30
CA HIS A 444 11.01 2.51 14.63
C HIS A 444 11.11 4.00 14.31
N GLY A 445 10.08 4.57 13.68
CA GLY A 445 10.03 5.99 13.33
C GLY A 445 10.05 6.89 14.56
N TYR A 446 9.36 6.51 15.64
CA TYR A 446 9.42 7.20 16.92
C TYR A 446 10.84 7.20 17.50
N ALA A 447 11.49 6.03 17.57
CA ALA A 447 12.81 5.90 18.20
C ALA A 447 13.95 6.56 17.39
N THR A 448 13.86 6.55 16.05
CA THR A 448 14.94 7.00 15.17
C THR A 448 14.70 8.36 14.51
N GLY A 449 13.44 8.77 14.39
CA GLY A 449 13.04 9.90 13.56
C GLY A 449 12.95 9.64 12.07
N ASP A 450 12.90 8.37 11.67
CA ASP A 450 12.64 7.96 10.29
C ASP A 450 11.19 8.26 9.90
N LEU A 451 10.98 9.35 9.15
CA LEU A 451 9.66 9.74 8.63
C LEU A 451 9.14 8.77 7.56
N ASP A 452 10.02 8.13 6.79
CA ASP A 452 9.61 7.17 5.76
C ASP A 452 9.01 5.92 6.43
N ALA A 453 9.58 5.49 7.57
CA ALA A 453 9.00 4.41 8.36
C ALA A 453 7.59 4.76 8.89
N LEU A 454 7.37 6.00 9.36
CA LEU A 454 6.05 6.46 9.79
C LEU A 454 5.05 6.50 8.63
N GLN A 455 5.48 6.93 7.44
CA GLN A 455 4.64 6.91 6.24
C GLN A 455 4.24 5.49 5.84
N HIS A 456 5.17 4.54 5.84
CA HIS A 456 4.86 3.14 5.58
C HIS A 456 3.92 2.53 6.65
N ALA A 457 3.97 2.99 7.90
CA ALA A 457 3.00 2.58 8.92
C ALA A 457 1.57 3.03 8.56
N ILE A 458 1.41 4.27 8.07
CA ILE A 458 0.12 4.78 7.57
C ILE A 458 -0.38 3.95 6.38
N GLU A 459 0.50 3.62 5.43
CA GLU A 459 0.16 2.75 4.29
C GLU A 459 -0.28 1.34 4.73
N ALA A 460 0.38 0.77 5.74
CA ALA A 460 -0.01 -0.51 6.31
C ALA A 460 -1.42 -0.45 6.93
N TYR A 461 -1.79 0.62 7.64
CA TYR A 461 -3.15 0.81 8.13
C TYR A 461 -4.16 0.99 6.99
N HIS A 462 -3.82 1.70 5.90
CA HIS A 462 -4.69 1.78 4.73
C HIS A 462 -4.97 0.42 4.08
N VAL A 463 -3.97 -0.47 4.01
CA VAL A 463 -4.16 -1.85 3.54
C VAL A 463 -5.21 -2.57 4.39
N ILE A 464 -5.16 -2.40 5.72
CA ILE A 464 -6.14 -3.01 6.63
C ILE A 464 -7.55 -2.46 6.37
N LEU A 465 -7.68 -1.14 6.25
CA LEU A 465 -8.96 -0.47 6.05
C LEU A 465 -9.66 -0.93 4.75
N ASN A 466 -8.92 -1.31 3.72
CA ASN A 466 -9.48 -1.78 2.45
C ASN A 466 -10.22 -3.13 2.55
N PHE A 467 -9.94 -3.91 3.59
CA PHE A 467 -10.49 -5.26 3.70
C PHE A 467 -11.33 -5.49 4.96
N ILE A 468 -11.54 -4.46 5.79
CA ILE A 468 -12.47 -4.53 6.92
C ILE A 468 -13.92 -4.36 6.39
N PRO A 469 -14.81 -5.33 6.63
CA PRO A 469 -16.21 -5.23 6.20
C PRO A 469 -16.95 -4.15 7.00
N ASN A 470 -17.93 -3.48 6.38
CA ASN A 470 -18.83 -2.50 7.01
C ASN A 470 -18.18 -1.18 7.50
N GLY A 471 -16.96 -0.86 7.04
CA GLY A 471 -16.35 0.48 7.09
C GLY A 471 -16.54 1.21 8.43
N GLU A 472 -17.08 2.43 8.38
CA GLU A 472 -17.25 3.34 9.53
C GLU A 472 -18.16 2.80 10.65
N GLN A 473 -18.91 1.73 10.40
CA GLN A 473 -19.72 1.07 11.42
C GLN A 473 -18.98 -0.08 12.10
N ASN A 474 -17.80 -0.48 11.64
CA ASN A 474 -17.06 -1.60 12.21
C ASN A 474 -16.13 -1.13 13.36
N LYS A 475 -16.15 -1.88 14.47
CA LYS A 475 -15.26 -1.65 15.61
C LYS A 475 -13.77 -1.75 15.23
N ASP A 476 -13.39 -2.74 14.45
CA ASP A 476 -12.00 -2.95 14.03
C ASP A 476 -11.53 -1.84 13.09
N TRP A 477 -12.45 -1.23 12.32
CA TRP A 477 -12.16 -0.04 11.52
C TRP A 477 -11.83 1.17 12.40
N ALA A 478 -12.61 1.38 13.47
CA ALA A 478 -12.34 2.46 14.43
C ALA A 478 -11.03 2.24 15.19
N ILE A 479 -10.72 1.00 15.59
CA ILE A 479 -9.43 0.65 16.20
C ILE A 479 -8.27 0.93 15.23
N THR A 480 -8.41 0.50 13.98
CA THR A 480 -7.37 0.69 12.94
C THR A 480 -7.13 2.18 12.68
N ARG A 481 -8.19 2.99 12.55
CA ARG A 481 -8.05 4.45 12.37
C ARG A 481 -7.47 5.13 13.60
N ASN A 482 -7.90 4.74 14.80
CA ASN A 482 -7.33 5.26 16.04
C ASN A 482 -5.81 5.00 16.12
N ASN A 483 -5.35 3.81 15.75
CA ASN A 483 -3.92 3.49 15.74
C ASN A 483 -3.16 4.28 14.66
N MET A 484 -3.75 4.46 13.47
CA MET A 484 -3.20 5.33 12.43
C MET A 484 -3.06 6.79 12.90
N ALA A 485 -4.02 7.29 13.67
CA ALA A 485 -3.97 8.64 14.25
C ALA A 485 -2.83 8.82 15.27
N VAL A 486 -2.40 7.75 15.96
CA VAL A 486 -1.20 7.77 16.82
C VAL A 486 0.08 7.96 15.98
N VAL A 487 0.13 7.41 14.76
CA VAL A 487 1.24 7.65 13.83
C VAL A 487 1.23 9.10 13.36
N LEU A 488 0.06 9.64 12.98
CA LEU A 488 -0.09 11.05 12.61
C LEU A 488 0.30 11.99 13.74
N GLN A 489 -0.05 11.65 14.99
CA GLN A 489 0.44 12.36 16.17
C GLN A 489 1.97 12.34 16.23
N THR A 490 2.60 11.18 16.04
CA THR A 490 4.07 11.04 16.08
C THR A 490 4.78 11.87 15.01
N ILE A 491 4.19 11.98 13.81
CA ILE A 491 4.66 12.88 12.75
C ILE A 491 4.47 14.34 13.20
N GLY A 492 3.26 14.70 13.62
CA GLY A 492 2.90 16.05 14.05
C GLY A 492 3.75 16.57 15.19
N GLU A 493 4.15 15.73 16.14
CA GLU A 493 5.06 16.06 17.26
C GLU A 493 6.42 16.62 16.81
N ARG A 494 6.86 16.27 15.58
CA ARG A 494 8.13 16.69 14.99
C ARG A 494 8.01 17.91 14.09
N GLU A 495 6.79 18.24 13.68
CA GLU A 495 6.50 19.38 12.81
C GLU A 495 6.30 20.66 13.62
N THR A 496 6.44 21.81 12.97
CA THR A 496 6.07 23.11 13.57
C THR A 496 4.59 23.42 13.37
N GLU A 497 4.03 22.98 12.23
CA GLU A 497 2.62 23.13 11.90
C GLU A 497 1.75 22.14 12.69
N THR A 498 0.43 22.39 12.71
CA THR A 498 -0.54 21.57 13.47
C THR A 498 -1.39 20.66 12.58
N THR A 499 -1.13 20.58 11.27
CA THR A 499 -1.99 19.87 10.30
C THR A 499 -2.19 18.38 10.63
N HIS A 500 -1.13 17.59 10.80
CA HIS A 500 -1.26 16.17 11.14
C HIS A 500 -1.82 15.96 12.55
N LEU A 501 -1.59 16.90 13.48
CA LEU A 501 -2.21 16.87 14.81
C LEU A 501 -3.72 17.10 14.72
N GLU A 502 -4.18 18.06 13.93
CA GLU A 502 -5.62 18.30 13.70
C GLU A 502 -6.29 17.11 13.01
N GLU A 503 -5.61 16.48 12.03
CA GLU A 503 -6.09 15.26 11.40
C GLU A 503 -6.22 14.11 12.41
N ALA A 504 -5.19 13.88 13.24
CA ALA A 504 -5.24 12.90 14.32
C ALA A 504 -6.39 13.17 15.30
N ALA A 505 -6.56 14.44 15.72
CA ALA A 505 -7.66 14.84 16.60
C ALA A 505 -9.04 14.54 15.98
N GLN A 506 -9.21 14.78 14.69
CA GLN A 506 -10.46 14.47 14.01
C GLN A 506 -10.71 12.96 13.97
N ILE A 507 -9.70 12.15 13.65
CA ILE A 507 -9.82 10.70 13.62
C ILE A 507 -10.17 10.13 15.01
N PHE A 508 -9.57 10.67 16.07
CA PHE A 508 -9.93 10.28 17.43
C PHE A 508 -11.40 10.61 17.75
N ARG A 509 -11.89 11.81 17.37
CA ARG A 509 -13.30 12.20 17.52
C ARG A 509 -14.24 11.24 16.79
N ASP A 510 -13.92 10.89 15.55
CA ASP A 510 -14.74 9.96 14.74
C ASP A 510 -14.77 8.56 15.38
N SER A 511 -13.62 8.09 15.87
CA SER A 511 -13.50 6.77 16.51
C SER A 511 -14.27 6.67 17.83
N LEU A 512 -14.31 7.77 18.61
CA LEU A 512 -15.07 7.85 19.87
C LEU A 512 -16.57 7.61 19.66
N VAL A 513 -17.16 8.10 18.56
CA VAL A 513 -18.56 7.87 18.22
C VAL A 513 -18.86 6.37 18.05
N VAL A 514 -17.94 5.65 17.40
CA VAL A 514 -18.07 4.19 17.21
C VAL A 514 -17.94 3.47 18.55
N PHE A 515 -16.91 3.78 19.35
CA PHE A 515 -16.70 3.11 20.64
C PHE A 515 -17.82 3.35 21.65
N GLU A 516 -18.41 4.55 21.67
CA GLU A 516 -19.58 4.85 22.51
C GLU A 516 -20.79 3.98 22.11
N ARG A 517 -21.06 3.88 20.79
CA ARG A 517 -22.15 3.06 20.27
C ARG A 517 -21.97 1.57 20.60
N GLU A 518 -20.74 1.07 20.49
CA GLU A 518 -20.37 -0.32 20.81
C GLU A 518 -20.22 -0.58 22.32
N LYS A 519 -20.33 0.45 23.16
CA LYS A 519 -20.11 0.41 24.62
C LYS A 519 -18.73 -0.14 24.99
N ASP A 520 -17.70 0.22 24.22
CA ASP A 520 -16.32 -0.18 24.47
C ASP A 520 -15.57 0.91 25.26
N ASP A 521 -15.82 0.95 26.57
CA ASP A 521 -15.21 1.94 27.46
C ASP A 521 -13.66 1.91 27.44
N ARG A 522 -13.04 0.76 27.14
CA ARG A 522 -11.57 0.62 27.10
C ARG A 522 -10.99 1.38 25.91
N ASN A 523 -11.49 1.09 24.70
CA ASN A 523 -11.01 1.76 23.48
C ASN A 523 -11.46 3.22 23.45
N TRP A 524 -12.66 3.52 23.97
CA TRP A 524 -13.12 4.90 24.15
C TRP A 524 -12.16 5.70 25.02
N ALA A 525 -11.77 5.19 26.21
CA ALA A 525 -10.86 5.90 27.10
C ALA A 525 -9.44 6.06 26.49
N ALA A 526 -8.97 5.08 25.71
CA ALA A 526 -7.70 5.19 24.99
C ALA A 526 -7.75 6.29 23.91
N ALA A 527 -8.80 6.32 23.09
CA ALA A 527 -9.00 7.35 22.07
C ALA A 527 -9.16 8.75 22.68
N GLN A 528 -9.92 8.87 23.77
CA GLN A 528 -10.14 10.14 24.48
C GLN A 528 -8.85 10.68 25.09
N ASN A 529 -8.01 9.80 25.67
CA ASN A 529 -6.69 10.16 26.18
C ASN A 529 -5.76 10.67 25.06
N ASN A 530 -5.74 9.99 23.92
CA ASN A 530 -4.91 10.39 22.79
C ASN A 530 -5.38 11.72 22.19
N LEU A 531 -6.70 11.92 22.07
CA LEU A 531 -7.29 13.21 21.70
C LEU A 531 -6.84 14.32 22.64
N ALA A 532 -6.87 14.08 23.95
CA ALA A 532 -6.46 15.07 24.94
C ALA A 532 -4.98 15.45 24.82
N ASN A 533 -4.09 14.47 24.56
CA ASN A 533 -2.66 14.71 24.33
C ASN A 533 -2.42 15.54 23.07
N VAL A 534 -3.11 15.23 21.98
CA VAL A 534 -3.01 15.99 20.72
C VAL A 534 -3.51 17.43 20.92
N LEU A 535 -4.64 17.62 21.60
CA LEU A 535 -5.18 18.96 21.90
C LEU A 535 -4.25 19.78 22.79
N LEU A 536 -3.56 19.14 23.75
CA LEU A 536 -2.54 19.78 24.57
C LEU A 536 -1.40 20.32 23.69
N GLN A 537 -0.86 19.50 22.78
CA GLN A 537 0.23 19.89 21.89
C GLN A 537 -0.17 21.03 20.94
N ILE A 538 -1.38 20.96 20.36
CA ILE A 538 -1.91 22.04 19.51
C ILE A 538 -2.04 23.33 20.34
N GLY A 539 -2.65 23.25 21.53
CA GLY A 539 -2.85 24.41 22.40
C GLY A 539 -1.54 25.06 22.88
N GLU A 540 -0.51 24.27 23.14
CA GLU A 540 0.83 24.80 23.48
C GLU A 540 1.47 25.54 22.31
N ARG A 541 1.41 24.98 21.09
CA ARG A 541 1.99 25.56 19.86
C ARG A 541 1.27 26.84 19.44
N GLU A 542 -0.05 26.82 19.41
CA GLU A 542 -0.87 27.94 18.98
C GLU A 542 -1.06 28.98 20.09
N SER A 543 -0.66 28.65 21.32
CA SER A 543 -0.91 29.46 22.52
C SER A 543 -2.41 29.73 22.73
N ASP A 544 -3.28 28.79 22.34
CA ASP A 544 -4.74 28.92 22.41
C ASP A 544 -5.30 28.30 23.72
N PRO A 545 -5.81 29.11 24.67
CA PRO A 545 -6.42 28.59 25.89
C PRO A 545 -7.69 27.75 25.63
N LYS A 546 -8.37 27.93 24.49
CA LYS A 546 -9.56 27.14 24.16
C LYS A 546 -9.19 25.67 23.91
N ARG A 547 -8.15 25.40 23.12
CA ARG A 547 -7.64 24.04 22.88
C ARG A 547 -7.15 23.38 24.17
N LEU A 548 -6.48 24.12 25.03
CA LEU A 548 -6.05 23.62 26.34
C LEU A 548 -7.24 23.27 27.26
N ASN A 549 -8.33 24.06 27.24
CA ASN A 549 -9.56 23.72 27.94
C ASN A 549 -10.24 22.46 27.37
N GLU A 550 -10.24 22.28 26.04
CA GLU A 550 -10.72 21.05 25.40
C GLU A 550 -9.89 19.83 25.85
N ALA A 551 -8.56 19.96 25.94
CA ALA A 551 -7.67 18.91 26.46
C ALA A 551 -7.99 18.54 27.92
N VAL A 552 -8.20 19.54 28.79
CA VAL A 552 -8.60 19.33 30.19
C VAL A 552 -9.95 18.60 30.28
N ALA A 553 -10.93 19.00 29.48
CA ALA A 553 -12.24 18.35 29.44
C ALA A 553 -12.14 16.89 28.98
N ALA A 554 -11.36 16.63 27.92
CA ALA A 554 -11.14 15.27 27.42
C ALA A 554 -10.44 14.37 28.45
N MET A 555 -9.47 14.91 29.18
CA MET A 555 -8.77 14.15 30.22
C MET A 555 -9.67 13.81 31.42
N ARG A 556 -10.54 14.76 31.84
CA ARG A 556 -11.54 14.51 32.89
C ARG A 556 -12.52 13.42 32.47
N ALA A 557 -13.01 13.45 31.24
CA ALA A 557 -13.90 12.42 30.71
C ALA A 557 -13.23 11.04 30.64
N THR A 558 -11.92 10.99 30.33
CA THR A 558 -11.12 9.75 30.38
C THR A 558 -11.10 9.16 31.80
N LEU A 559 -10.92 10.00 32.83
CA LEU A 559 -10.88 9.56 34.23
C LEU A 559 -12.21 8.99 34.72
N GLU A 560 -13.36 9.43 34.17
CA GLU A 560 -14.68 8.86 34.50
C GLU A 560 -14.84 7.42 34.02
N LYS A 561 -14.20 7.07 32.89
CA LYS A 561 -14.28 5.75 32.26
C LYS A 561 -13.10 4.82 32.61
N ARG A 562 -12.08 5.33 33.31
CA ARG A 562 -10.95 4.55 33.85
C ARG A 562 -11.07 4.41 35.37
N PRO A 563 -11.70 3.34 35.87
CA PRO A 563 -11.83 3.15 37.31
C PRO A 563 -10.47 2.88 37.97
N ARG A 564 -10.10 3.72 38.96
CA ARG A 564 -8.80 3.69 39.66
C ARG A 564 -8.48 2.31 40.27
N ASP A 565 -9.48 1.61 40.79
CA ASP A 565 -9.34 0.30 41.44
C ASP A 565 -9.00 -0.83 40.45
N LYS A 566 -9.37 -0.69 39.16
CA LYS A 566 -9.10 -1.70 38.13
C LYS A 566 -7.89 -1.38 37.28
N LEU A 567 -7.66 -0.09 36.99
CA LEU A 567 -6.59 0.38 36.10
C LEU A 567 -5.77 1.49 36.79
N PRO A 568 -5.12 1.20 37.94
CA PRO A 568 -4.48 2.25 38.75
C PRO A 568 -3.38 3.01 38.02
N LEU A 569 -2.59 2.33 37.19
CA LEU A 569 -1.49 2.96 36.44
C LEU A 569 -2.00 3.80 35.26
N ASP A 570 -3.02 3.33 34.53
CA ASP A 570 -3.62 4.11 33.44
C ASP A 570 -4.37 5.34 33.97
N TRP A 571 -5.01 5.20 35.12
CA TRP A 571 -5.65 6.31 35.83
C TRP A 571 -4.60 7.35 36.27
N ALA A 572 -3.47 6.91 36.82
CA ALA A 572 -2.36 7.78 37.20
C ALA A 572 -1.74 8.51 36.00
N ALA A 573 -1.59 7.83 34.85
CA ALA A 573 -1.16 8.44 33.59
C ALA A 573 -2.11 9.58 33.18
N SER A 574 -3.42 9.34 33.25
CA SER A 574 -4.43 10.36 32.93
C SER A 574 -4.40 11.53 33.92
N GLN A 575 -4.12 11.28 35.21
CA GLN A 575 -3.92 12.36 36.19
C GLN A 575 -2.67 13.20 35.89
N ASN A 576 -1.55 12.57 35.53
CA ASN A 576 -0.35 13.30 35.10
C ASN A 576 -0.65 14.19 33.89
N ASN A 577 -1.33 13.66 32.87
CA ASN A 577 -1.62 14.42 31.65
C ASN A 577 -2.65 15.54 31.91
N LEU A 578 -3.58 15.35 32.85
CA LEU A 578 -4.46 16.42 33.34
C LEU A 578 -3.64 17.53 33.99
N GLY A 579 -2.66 17.17 34.83
CA GLY A 579 -1.73 18.11 35.44
C GLY A 579 -0.93 18.92 34.40
N LEU A 580 -0.47 18.28 33.33
CA LEU A 580 0.24 18.95 32.23
C LEU A 580 -0.64 19.97 31.53
N ALA A 581 -1.87 19.60 31.18
CA ALA A 581 -2.81 20.50 30.51
C ALA A 581 -3.20 21.70 31.39
N LEU A 582 -3.41 21.48 32.70
CA LEU A 582 -3.68 22.55 33.66
C LEU A 582 -2.47 23.47 33.86
N TYR A 583 -1.25 22.91 33.90
CA TYR A 583 -0.03 23.69 33.97
C TYR A 583 0.15 24.57 32.72
N ALA A 584 -0.03 24.02 31.52
CA ALA A 584 0.03 24.77 30.27
C ALA A 584 -1.03 25.89 30.24
N LEU A 585 -2.26 25.62 30.67
CA LEU A 585 -3.32 26.62 30.76
C LEU A 585 -2.99 27.75 31.75
N SER A 586 -2.33 27.43 32.88
CA SER A 586 -1.92 28.43 33.86
C SER A 586 -0.91 29.46 33.33
N GLN A 587 -0.11 29.09 32.33
CA GLN A 587 0.83 30.00 31.67
C GLN A 587 0.10 31.03 30.77
N ARG A 588 -1.16 30.76 30.40
CA ARG A 588 -2.00 31.64 29.57
C ARG A 588 -3.02 32.41 30.42
N GLU A 589 -3.54 31.77 31.46
CA GLU A 589 -4.53 32.33 32.39
C GLU A 589 -3.95 32.36 33.83
N PRO A 590 -3.20 33.42 34.21
CA PRO A 590 -2.39 33.44 35.44
C PRO A 590 -3.19 33.61 36.76
N ALA A 591 -4.47 33.22 36.81
CA ALA A 591 -5.32 33.34 38.00
C ALA A 591 -4.95 32.38 39.15
N GLY A 592 -3.92 31.54 39.01
CA GLY A 592 -3.37 30.67 40.06
C GLY A 592 -4.18 29.41 40.38
N GLU A 593 -5.48 29.39 40.12
CA GLU A 593 -6.36 28.22 40.36
C GLU A 593 -5.96 26.99 39.53
N HIS A 594 -5.54 27.18 38.28
CA HIS A 594 -5.07 26.07 37.43
C HIS A 594 -3.81 25.40 37.97
N LEU A 595 -2.86 26.16 38.56
CA LEU A 595 -1.65 25.61 39.18
C LEU A 595 -2.00 24.74 40.40
N LYS A 596 -2.98 25.14 41.21
CA LYS A 596 -3.44 24.34 42.35
C LYS A 596 -4.08 23.02 41.90
N HIS A 597 -4.90 23.07 40.84
CA HIS A 597 -5.47 21.86 40.26
C HIS A 597 -4.40 20.96 39.63
N ALA A 598 -3.38 21.53 38.99
CA ALA A 598 -2.25 20.77 38.47
C ALA A 598 -1.46 20.08 39.60
N GLU A 599 -1.16 20.81 40.68
CA GLU A 599 -0.53 20.27 41.89
C GLU A 599 -1.33 19.07 42.43
N ALA A 600 -2.65 19.22 42.57
CA ALA A 600 -3.53 18.16 43.05
C ALA A 600 -3.52 16.92 42.13
N ALA A 601 -3.57 17.12 40.81
CA ALA A 601 -3.55 16.02 39.84
C ALA A 601 -2.23 15.23 39.89
N TYR A 602 -1.08 15.91 39.97
CA TYR A 602 0.21 15.23 40.11
C TYR A 602 0.34 14.47 41.43
N ARG A 603 -0.13 15.04 42.55
CA ARG A 603 -0.12 14.32 43.84
C ARG A 603 -0.98 13.06 43.79
N LEU A 604 -2.15 13.12 43.15
CA LEU A 604 -3.00 11.93 42.93
C LEU A 604 -2.30 10.87 42.08
N ALA A 605 -1.57 11.27 41.03
CA ALA A 605 -0.78 10.33 40.23
C ALA A 605 0.32 9.66 41.07
N LEU A 606 0.99 10.40 41.97
CA LEU A 606 2.03 9.89 42.86
C LEU A 606 1.53 8.93 43.95
N GLU A 607 0.21 8.86 44.21
CA GLU A 607 -0.36 7.82 45.07
C GLU A 607 -0.27 6.43 44.43
N GLU A 608 -0.31 6.35 43.09
CA GLU A 608 -0.29 5.09 42.34
C GLU A 608 1.05 4.80 41.67
N TYR A 609 1.73 5.84 41.18
CA TYR A 609 3.12 5.77 40.74
C TYR A 609 4.02 5.97 41.95
N THR A 610 4.54 4.87 42.49
CA THR A 610 5.58 4.90 43.51
C THR A 610 6.94 4.59 42.90
N ARG A 611 8.02 4.95 43.58
CA ARG A 611 9.38 4.64 43.13
C ARG A 611 9.60 3.14 42.92
N GLU A 612 8.94 2.30 43.71
CA GLU A 612 9.07 0.84 43.65
C GLU A 612 8.22 0.22 42.53
N LYS A 613 7.01 0.75 42.29
CA LYS A 613 6.04 0.19 41.33
C LYS A 613 6.25 0.69 39.90
N ALA A 614 6.59 1.97 39.75
CA ALA A 614 6.73 2.65 38.47
C ALA A 614 7.81 3.76 38.57
N PRO A 615 9.10 3.39 38.70
CA PRO A 615 10.18 4.34 39.01
C PRO A 615 10.31 5.47 37.98
N VAL A 616 10.15 5.16 36.69
CA VAL A 616 10.35 6.12 35.60
C VAL A 616 9.21 7.12 35.56
N GLU A 617 7.97 6.65 35.63
CA GLU A 617 6.75 7.46 35.68
C GLU A 617 6.71 8.30 36.96
N TRP A 618 7.04 7.70 38.11
CA TRP A 618 7.15 8.42 39.39
C TRP A 618 8.13 9.59 39.28
N ALA A 619 9.36 9.36 38.80
CA ALA A 619 10.34 10.42 38.63
C ALA A 619 9.92 11.50 37.62
N MET A 620 9.11 11.13 36.63
CA MET A 620 8.52 12.09 35.70
C MET A 620 7.49 12.99 36.37
N VAL A 621 6.56 12.39 37.13
CA VAL A 621 5.53 13.15 37.84
C VAL A 621 6.14 14.04 38.91
N GLU A 622 7.16 13.57 39.65
CA GLU A 622 7.91 14.40 40.62
C GLU A 622 8.54 15.63 39.96
N ASN A 623 9.14 15.47 38.78
CA ASN A 623 9.70 16.61 38.04
C ASN A 623 8.61 17.58 37.56
N ASN A 624 7.46 17.07 37.11
CA ASN A 624 6.34 17.92 36.67
C ASN A 624 5.71 18.69 37.85
N LEU A 625 5.53 18.00 38.99
CA LEU A 625 5.10 18.60 40.25
C LEU A 625 6.06 19.72 40.69
N GLY A 626 7.38 19.47 40.63
CA GLY A 626 8.40 20.47 40.95
C GLY A 626 8.24 21.75 40.13
N ASN A 627 8.03 21.65 38.81
CA ASN A 627 7.83 22.82 37.94
C ASN A 627 6.58 23.64 38.33
N THR A 628 5.49 22.94 38.66
CA THR A 628 4.26 23.57 39.15
C THR A 628 4.48 24.27 40.50
N LEU A 629 5.19 23.61 41.43
CA LEU A 629 5.49 24.17 42.74
C LEU A 629 6.42 25.39 42.69
N VAL A 630 7.43 25.41 41.81
CA VAL A 630 8.27 26.62 41.58
C VAL A 630 7.40 27.78 41.12
N THR A 631 6.55 27.54 40.12
CA THR A 631 5.69 28.59 39.53
C THR A 631 4.72 29.14 40.59
N LEU A 632 4.06 28.25 41.34
CA LEU A 632 3.14 28.61 42.41
C LEU A 632 3.84 29.33 43.55
N GLY A 633 5.03 28.87 43.96
CA GLY A 633 5.85 29.48 45.00
C GLY A 633 6.31 30.89 44.64
N ILE A 634 6.68 31.14 43.39
CA ILE A 634 7.01 32.49 42.91
C ILE A 634 5.77 33.40 42.92
N GLN A 635 4.62 32.91 42.41
CA GLN A 635 3.40 33.70 42.35
C GLN A 635 2.87 34.07 43.75
N LEU A 636 2.96 33.15 44.71
CA LEU A 636 2.51 33.35 46.09
C LEU A 636 3.59 33.95 47.00
N ASN A 637 4.81 34.16 46.50
CA ASN A 637 5.99 34.54 47.28
C ASN A 637 6.22 33.59 48.50
N ASP A 638 6.08 32.28 48.27
CA ASP A 638 6.16 31.23 49.29
C ASP A 638 7.44 30.40 49.14
N LYS A 639 8.43 30.66 50.02
CA LYS A 639 9.69 29.92 50.09
C LYS A 639 9.49 28.41 50.29
N THR A 640 8.48 28.02 51.07
CA THR A 640 8.24 26.62 51.44
C THR A 640 7.89 25.79 50.23
N LYS A 641 7.04 26.32 49.34
CA LYS A 641 6.68 25.66 48.07
C LYS A 641 7.87 25.51 47.12
N ILE A 642 8.75 26.50 47.06
CA ILE A 642 9.95 26.41 46.21
C ILE A 642 10.95 25.38 46.78
N ASN A 643 11.07 25.27 48.10
CA ASN A 643 11.85 24.20 48.74
C ASN A 643 11.27 22.81 48.44
N GLU A 644 9.94 22.66 48.52
CA GLU A 644 9.27 21.41 48.16
C GLU A 644 9.54 21.03 46.70
N ALA A 645 9.56 22.02 45.78
CA ALA A 645 9.94 21.79 44.40
C ALA A 645 11.37 21.27 44.25
N ALA A 646 12.34 21.87 44.97
CA ALA A 646 13.72 21.41 44.97
C ALA A 646 13.82 19.94 45.46
N ASP A 647 13.04 19.57 46.47
CA ASP A 647 12.99 18.21 46.97
C ASP A 647 12.37 17.21 45.98
N ALA A 648 11.32 17.62 45.26
CA ALA A 648 10.74 16.82 44.17
C ALA A 648 11.75 16.58 43.02
N PHE A 649 12.52 17.59 42.62
CA PHE A 649 13.59 17.41 41.62
C PHE A 649 14.70 16.48 42.13
N ARG A 650 15.13 16.64 43.40
CA ARG A 650 16.10 15.72 44.02
C ARG A 650 15.56 14.29 44.09
N ALA A 651 14.26 14.11 44.31
CA ALA A 651 13.59 12.82 44.30
C ALA A 651 13.63 12.18 42.90
N ALA A 652 13.27 12.93 41.86
CA ALA A 652 13.36 12.48 40.47
C ALA A 652 14.78 12.06 40.04
N LEU A 653 15.80 12.78 40.51
CA LEU A 653 17.23 12.50 40.25
C LEU A 653 17.74 11.19 40.89
N LYS A 654 16.98 10.56 41.80
CA LYS A 654 17.30 9.22 42.31
C LYS A 654 17.07 8.10 41.28
N VAL A 655 16.22 8.35 40.28
CA VAL A 655 15.90 7.39 39.20
C VAL A 655 16.52 7.84 37.88
N ARG A 656 16.34 9.13 37.55
CA ARG A 656 16.94 9.72 36.35
C ARG A 656 18.41 9.93 36.62
N THR A 657 19.30 9.06 36.15
CA THR A 657 20.75 9.25 36.27
C THR A 657 21.35 9.66 34.94
N ARG A 658 22.58 10.19 34.97
CA ARG A 658 23.29 10.61 33.75
C ARG A 658 23.52 9.45 32.78
N GLU A 659 23.72 8.24 33.30
CA GLU A 659 24.05 7.04 32.53
C GLU A 659 22.80 6.43 31.88
N THR A 660 21.67 6.42 32.58
CA THR A 660 20.44 5.74 32.13
C THR A 660 19.51 6.69 31.38
N PHE A 661 19.40 7.94 31.82
CA PHE A 661 18.49 8.95 31.28
C PHE A 661 19.19 10.31 31.14
N PRO A 662 20.26 10.44 30.33
CA PRO A 662 21.12 11.63 30.30
C PRO A 662 20.35 12.94 30.09
N VAL A 663 19.39 12.96 29.15
CA VAL A 663 18.60 14.16 28.83
C VAL A 663 17.66 14.50 29.98
N SER A 664 16.87 13.53 30.47
CA SER A 664 15.93 13.75 31.57
C SER A 664 16.64 14.12 32.88
N TRP A 665 17.82 13.55 33.15
CA TRP A 665 18.68 13.92 34.27
C TRP A 665 19.15 15.37 34.16
N ALA A 666 19.63 15.79 32.99
CA ALA A 666 20.05 17.17 32.75
C ALA A 666 18.88 18.16 32.88
N THR A 667 17.69 17.82 32.39
CA THR A 667 16.47 18.62 32.59
C THR A 667 16.12 18.75 34.07
N SER A 668 16.13 17.66 34.83
CA SER A 668 15.84 17.70 36.28
C SER A 668 16.90 18.47 37.06
N ARG A 669 18.18 18.43 36.66
CA ARG A 669 19.26 19.27 37.20
C ARG A 669 19.05 20.76 36.90
N LEU A 670 18.70 21.09 35.66
CA LEU A 670 18.38 22.47 35.27
C LEU A 670 17.20 23.02 36.07
N ASN A 671 16.13 22.22 36.24
CA ASN A 671 14.96 22.63 37.01
C ASN A 671 15.27 22.78 38.51
N LEU A 672 16.13 21.91 39.07
CA LEU A 672 16.63 22.06 40.44
C LEU A 672 17.40 23.39 40.60
N GLY A 673 18.28 23.73 39.66
CA GLY A 673 18.98 25.02 39.65
C GLY A 673 18.02 26.21 39.63
N ASN A 674 16.94 26.13 38.84
CA ASN A 674 15.90 27.16 38.78
C ASN A 674 15.17 27.31 40.14
N ALA A 675 14.81 26.20 40.78
CA ALA A 675 14.17 26.21 42.09
C ALA A 675 15.08 26.83 43.16
N LEU A 676 16.33 26.39 43.23
CA LEU A 676 17.33 26.91 44.18
C LEU A 676 17.62 28.41 43.96
N SER A 677 17.64 28.87 42.71
CA SER A 677 17.71 30.31 42.40
C SER A 677 16.51 31.08 42.98
N GLY A 678 15.30 30.50 42.93
CA GLY A 678 14.12 31.06 43.56
C GLY A 678 14.22 31.13 45.09
N VAL A 679 14.72 30.05 45.73
CA VAL A 679 14.94 30.00 47.19
C VAL A 679 15.93 31.06 47.65
N ALA A 680 17.02 31.26 46.90
CA ALA A 680 18.07 32.23 47.22
C ALA A 680 17.60 33.70 47.23
N ARG A 681 16.38 34.00 46.77
CA ARG A 681 15.78 35.34 46.88
C ARG A 681 15.31 35.67 48.31
N PHE A 682 15.11 34.66 49.15
CA PHE A 682 14.57 34.81 50.51
C PHE A 682 15.64 34.97 51.60
N ASP A 683 16.92 34.78 51.27
CA ASP A 683 18.03 35.00 52.20
C ASP A 683 19.28 35.48 51.45
N MET A 684 20.23 36.03 52.20
CA MET A 684 21.50 36.56 51.68
C MET A 684 22.64 35.53 51.71
N GLY A 685 22.35 34.26 52.02
CA GLY A 685 23.36 33.20 52.06
C GLY A 685 23.89 32.83 50.67
N THR A 686 25.05 32.17 50.62
CA THR A 686 25.67 31.74 49.35
C THR A 686 25.49 30.25 49.05
N ASP A 687 25.26 29.42 50.08
CA ASP A 687 25.24 27.95 49.93
C ASP A 687 24.22 27.47 48.90
N THR A 688 22.99 28.00 48.94
CA THR A 688 21.92 27.69 47.97
C THR A 688 22.30 28.13 46.54
N LEU A 689 23.02 29.24 46.39
CA LEU A 689 23.48 29.73 45.08
C LEU A 689 24.60 28.84 44.52
N GLU A 690 25.51 28.37 45.37
CA GLU A 690 26.57 27.42 44.96
C GLU A 690 25.96 26.07 44.55
N GLU A 691 24.94 25.56 45.25
CA GLU A 691 24.20 24.36 44.83
C GLU A 691 23.48 24.58 43.49
N ALA A 692 22.87 25.76 43.29
CA ALA A 692 22.23 26.10 42.01
C ALA A 692 23.25 26.12 40.85
N ALA A 693 24.43 26.72 41.06
CA ALA A 693 25.51 26.75 40.07
C ALA A 693 25.94 25.33 39.69
N ALA A 694 26.17 24.46 40.68
CA ALA A 694 26.54 23.06 40.45
C ALA A 694 25.48 22.30 39.65
N ALA A 695 24.19 22.55 39.90
CA ALA A 695 23.10 21.92 39.17
C ALA A 695 23.06 22.35 37.68
N TYR A 696 23.33 23.62 37.36
CA TYR A 696 23.45 24.05 35.96
C TYR A 696 24.71 23.51 35.28
N ASP A 697 25.85 23.49 35.97
CA ASP A 697 27.09 22.91 35.44
C ASP A 697 26.91 21.42 35.11
N ASP A 698 26.22 20.66 35.97
CA ASP A 698 25.82 19.28 35.72
C ASP A 698 24.98 19.15 34.43
N ALA A 699 23.95 19.98 34.27
CA ALA A 699 23.09 19.96 33.08
C ALA A 699 23.88 20.29 31.79
N LEU A 700 24.85 21.22 31.87
CA LEU A 700 25.74 21.61 30.77
C LEU A 700 26.73 20.50 30.35
N THR A 701 26.85 19.41 31.12
CA THR A 701 27.62 18.22 30.69
C THR A 701 26.89 17.37 29.64
N VAL A 702 25.58 17.59 29.46
CA VAL A 702 24.71 16.89 28.50
C VAL A 702 24.19 17.84 27.44
N PHE A 703 23.67 19.01 27.87
CA PHE A 703 23.28 20.07 26.95
C PHE A 703 24.53 20.76 26.42
N THR A 704 24.69 20.80 25.10
CA THR A 704 25.84 21.42 24.44
C THR A 704 25.37 22.36 23.34
N ARG A 705 26.24 23.26 22.88
CA ARG A 705 25.88 24.15 21.77
C ARG A 705 25.46 23.40 20.49
N GLN A 706 26.04 22.21 20.25
CA GLN A 706 25.70 21.38 19.08
C GLN A 706 24.42 20.57 19.30
N ARG A 707 24.23 20.06 20.52
CA ARG A 707 23.13 19.18 20.89
C ARG A 707 22.31 19.84 21.99
N PHE A 708 21.07 20.22 21.67
CA PHE A 708 20.18 21.03 22.53
C PHE A 708 20.67 22.49 22.69
N PRO A 709 20.82 23.26 21.59
CA PRO A 709 21.39 24.61 21.63
C PRO A 709 20.58 25.57 22.52
N MET A 710 19.25 25.44 22.56
CA MET A 710 18.38 26.30 23.36
C MET A 710 18.51 26.01 24.85
N ASP A 711 18.47 24.74 25.25
CA ASP A 711 18.66 24.33 26.65
C ASP A 711 20.05 24.71 27.16
N TRP A 712 21.08 24.53 26.32
CA TRP A 712 22.44 24.98 26.63
C TRP A 712 22.51 26.49 26.87
N ALA A 713 21.92 27.30 25.98
CA ALA A 713 21.93 28.76 26.13
C ALA A 713 21.13 29.23 27.36
N SER A 714 20.00 28.59 27.64
CA SER A 714 19.18 28.87 28.82
C SER A 714 19.93 28.55 30.11
N ALA A 715 20.56 27.37 30.20
CA ALA A 715 21.39 26.98 31.33
C ALA A 715 22.57 27.94 31.54
N GLN A 716 23.25 28.34 30.46
CA GLN A 716 24.33 29.34 30.52
C GLN A 716 23.84 30.70 31.05
N ASN A 717 22.69 31.18 30.57
CA ASN A 717 22.13 32.44 31.04
C ASN A 717 21.74 32.38 32.53
N ASN A 718 21.12 31.28 32.97
CA ASN A 718 20.73 31.12 34.37
C ASN A 718 21.95 30.97 35.29
N LEU A 719 22.96 30.22 34.86
CA LEU A 719 24.26 30.12 35.55
C LEU A 719 24.94 31.48 35.67
N GLY A 720 24.90 32.30 34.60
CA GLY A 720 25.40 33.67 34.62
C GLY A 720 24.72 34.53 35.69
N SER A 721 23.39 34.42 35.84
CA SER A 721 22.64 35.14 36.88
C SER A 721 23.01 34.69 38.31
N ILE A 722 23.25 33.40 38.51
CA ILE A 722 23.74 32.86 39.80
C ILE A 722 25.13 33.43 40.12
N TYR A 723 26.07 33.36 39.19
CA TYR A 723 27.41 33.91 39.39
C TYR A 723 27.40 35.43 39.60
N GLN A 724 26.50 36.16 38.94
CA GLN A 724 26.31 37.60 39.17
C GLN A 724 25.90 37.84 40.63
N THR A 725 24.93 37.09 41.13
CA THR A 725 24.40 37.23 42.49
C THR A 725 25.45 36.84 43.54
N LEU A 726 26.18 35.75 43.31
CA LEU A 726 27.32 35.34 44.15
C LEU A 726 28.37 36.46 44.21
N GLY A 727 28.83 36.93 43.05
CA GLY A 727 29.82 38.01 42.96
C GLY A 727 29.34 39.32 43.59
N GLN A 728 28.05 39.65 43.50
CA GLN A 728 27.48 40.81 44.18
C GLN A 728 27.50 40.66 45.71
N ARG A 729 27.12 39.48 46.24
CA ARG A 729 27.06 39.21 47.68
C ARG A 729 28.44 39.13 48.32
N THR A 730 29.41 38.55 47.61
CA THR A 730 30.77 38.33 48.12
C THR A 730 31.77 39.41 47.71
N ARG A 731 31.39 40.30 46.77
CA ARG A 731 32.30 41.22 46.06
C ARG A 731 33.47 40.49 45.39
N ASP A 732 33.23 39.28 44.89
CA ASP A 732 34.24 38.46 44.20
C ASP A 732 34.25 38.74 42.69
N ALA A 733 35.34 39.33 42.21
CA ALA A 733 35.55 39.63 40.81
C ALA A 733 35.58 38.36 39.93
N ALA A 734 36.16 37.25 40.42
CA ALA A 734 36.25 36.01 39.64
C ALA A 734 34.87 35.43 39.36
N ARG A 735 33.94 35.49 40.33
CA ARG A 735 32.54 35.10 40.12
C ARG A 735 31.84 36.01 39.10
N LEU A 736 32.08 37.31 39.15
CA LEU A 736 31.53 38.25 38.16
C LEU A 736 32.11 37.99 36.75
N GLU A 737 33.38 37.61 36.62
CA GLU A 737 33.99 37.20 35.35
C GLU A 737 33.38 35.90 34.81
N GLN A 738 33.11 34.91 35.67
CA GLN A 738 32.37 33.70 35.30
C GLN A 738 30.96 34.03 34.81
N SER A 739 30.28 34.97 35.46
CA SER A 739 28.96 35.46 35.05
C SER A 739 29.00 36.10 33.66
N VAL A 740 29.98 36.99 33.41
CA VAL A 740 30.21 37.57 32.08
C VAL A 740 30.35 36.46 31.05
N ALA A 741 31.28 35.51 31.26
CA ALA A 741 31.56 34.41 30.34
C ALA A 741 30.30 33.59 29.99
N ALA A 742 29.47 33.27 30.99
CA ALA A 742 28.23 32.52 30.78
C ALA A 742 27.22 33.29 29.92
N PHE A 743 27.01 34.60 30.16
CA PHE A 743 26.18 35.43 29.29
C PHE A 743 26.76 35.56 27.87
N GLN A 744 28.09 35.57 27.71
CA GLN A 744 28.72 35.54 26.38
C GLN A 744 28.48 34.20 25.67
N ALA A 745 28.52 33.08 26.41
CA ALA A 745 28.23 31.76 25.89
C ALA A 745 26.79 31.64 25.39
N ALA A 746 25.80 32.06 26.18
CA ALA A 746 24.38 32.03 25.80
C ALA A 746 24.11 32.78 24.47
N ARG A 747 24.80 33.90 24.25
CA ARG A 747 24.69 34.73 23.02
C ARG A 747 25.24 34.08 21.76
N GLN A 748 25.95 32.95 21.86
CA GLN A 748 26.31 32.15 20.67
C GLN A 748 25.07 31.50 20.03
N VAL A 749 23.97 31.36 20.78
CA VAL A 749 22.69 30.82 20.31
C VAL A 749 21.61 31.90 20.26
N TYR A 750 21.50 32.72 21.31
CA TYR A 750 20.59 33.86 21.35
C TYR A 750 21.06 34.94 20.40
N VAL A 751 20.69 34.83 19.12
CA VAL A 751 21.02 35.79 18.07
C VAL A 751 19.83 36.68 17.76
N ARG A 752 20.05 38.00 17.67
CA ARG A 752 19.02 39.03 17.51
C ARG A 752 17.92 38.72 16.49
N ARG A 753 18.27 38.18 15.32
CA ARG A 753 17.30 37.89 14.25
C ARG A 753 16.35 36.74 14.58
N LYS A 754 16.79 35.76 15.37
CA LYS A 754 16.01 34.56 15.70
C LYS A 754 15.33 34.67 17.07
N PHE A 755 16.05 35.25 18.03
CA PHE A 755 15.66 35.35 19.43
C PHE A 755 15.90 36.77 19.94
N PRO A 756 15.18 37.79 19.41
CA PRO A 756 15.45 39.19 19.74
C PRO A 756 15.34 39.50 21.23
N GLN A 757 14.36 38.88 21.91
CA GLN A 757 14.11 39.11 23.33
C GLN A 757 15.19 38.47 24.22
N ASP A 758 15.58 37.21 23.95
CA ASP A 758 16.65 36.52 24.68
C ASP A 758 18.02 37.18 24.45
N TRP A 759 18.26 37.62 23.21
CA TRP A 759 19.45 38.40 22.86
C TRP A 759 19.50 39.69 23.70
N ALA A 760 18.42 40.46 23.75
CA ALA A 760 18.35 41.69 24.55
C ALA A 760 18.52 41.45 26.05
N MET A 761 17.87 40.40 26.57
CA MET A 761 17.95 39.98 27.97
C MET A 761 19.37 39.64 28.39
N SER A 762 20.08 38.85 27.57
CA SER A 762 21.47 38.50 27.84
C SER A 762 22.41 39.72 27.84
N TYR A 763 22.15 40.73 27.00
CA TYR A 763 22.89 42.00 27.01
C TYR A 763 22.57 42.85 28.24
N TYR A 764 21.31 42.91 28.66
CA TYR A 764 20.91 43.59 29.89
C TYR A 764 21.60 42.98 31.12
N ASN A 765 21.58 41.65 31.25
CA ASN A 765 22.24 40.95 32.35
C ASN A 765 23.76 41.12 32.32
N LEU A 766 24.36 41.08 31.12
CA LEU A 766 25.78 41.38 30.94
C LEU A 766 26.11 42.83 31.39
N GLY A 767 25.28 43.81 31.03
CA GLY A 767 25.45 45.20 31.44
C GLY A 767 25.44 45.37 32.97
N ASN A 768 24.50 44.71 33.64
CA ASN A 768 24.44 44.69 35.12
C ASN A 768 25.71 44.08 35.72
N THR A 769 26.18 42.97 35.17
CA THR A 769 27.38 42.26 35.66
C THR A 769 28.65 43.07 35.46
N LEU A 770 28.82 43.68 34.28
CA LEU A 770 29.98 44.52 33.97
C LEU A 770 30.01 45.80 34.82
N GLN A 771 28.85 46.38 35.12
CA GLN A 771 28.77 47.50 36.07
C GLN A 771 29.24 47.09 37.47
N LEU A 772 28.79 45.94 37.98
CA LEU A 772 29.24 45.39 39.26
C LEU A 772 30.77 45.12 39.24
N LEU A 773 31.27 44.52 38.15
CA LEU A 773 32.69 44.23 37.99
C LEU A 773 33.54 45.51 37.97
N GLY A 774 33.07 46.56 37.30
CA GLY A 774 33.70 47.88 37.34
C GLY A 774 33.81 48.44 38.76
N GLY A 775 32.78 48.28 39.59
CA GLY A 775 32.79 48.75 40.98
C GLY A 775 33.56 47.87 41.97
N VAL A 776 33.84 46.62 41.61
CA VAL A 776 34.67 45.71 42.43
C VAL A 776 36.16 45.83 42.07
N THR A 777 36.46 46.06 40.79
CA THR A 777 37.84 46.11 40.27
C THR A 777 38.40 47.52 40.13
N ASP A 778 37.54 48.55 40.24
CA ASP A 778 37.84 49.96 39.97
C ASP A 778 38.42 50.21 38.56
N LYS A 779 38.06 49.37 37.58
CA LYS A 779 38.50 49.47 36.19
C LYS A 779 37.43 50.13 35.30
N PRO A 780 37.70 51.31 34.71
CA PRO A 780 36.71 52.03 33.92
C PRO A 780 36.32 51.34 32.60
N GLU A 781 37.17 50.45 32.08
CA GLU A 781 36.91 49.68 30.86
C GLU A 781 35.60 48.87 30.97
N HIS A 782 35.34 48.28 32.15
CA HIS A 782 34.12 47.51 32.39
C HIS A 782 32.85 48.39 32.35
N TYR A 783 32.93 49.65 32.79
CA TYR A 783 31.81 50.58 32.62
C TYR A 783 31.58 50.95 31.15
N SER A 784 32.63 51.08 30.34
CA SER A 784 32.49 51.28 28.90
C SER A 784 31.80 50.08 28.23
N GLU A 785 32.22 48.86 28.54
CA GLU A 785 31.60 47.65 28.02
C GLU A 785 30.14 47.49 28.49
N ALA A 786 29.83 47.86 29.74
CA ALA A 786 28.47 47.87 30.27
C ALA A 786 27.57 48.86 29.51
N VAL A 787 28.06 50.06 29.18
CA VAL A 787 27.32 51.04 28.36
C VAL A 787 26.95 50.44 27.01
N ASP A 788 27.90 49.76 26.35
CA ASP A 788 27.65 49.10 25.07
C ASP A 788 26.66 47.94 25.20
N ALA A 789 26.71 47.21 26.31
CA ALA A 789 25.77 46.13 26.58
C ALA A 789 24.33 46.66 26.76
N TYR A 790 24.11 47.69 27.58
CA TYR A 790 22.77 48.29 27.73
C TYR A 790 22.26 48.92 26.42
N ARG A 791 23.12 49.58 25.64
CA ARG A 791 22.76 50.12 24.33
C ARG A 791 22.33 49.02 23.36
N ASN A 792 22.97 47.86 23.39
CA ASN A 792 22.53 46.70 22.62
C ASN A 792 21.18 46.19 23.09
N ALA A 793 20.93 46.05 24.40
CA ALA A 793 19.61 45.65 24.91
C ALA A 793 18.49 46.59 24.44
N LEU A 794 18.72 47.91 24.46
CA LEU A 794 17.79 48.95 24.01
C LEU A 794 17.51 48.95 22.48
N ARG A 795 18.26 48.16 21.69
CA ARG A 795 17.93 47.95 20.27
C ARG A 795 16.63 47.14 20.11
N GLU A 796 16.31 46.27 21.05
CA GLU A 796 15.11 45.42 21.04
C GLU A 796 14.12 45.79 22.14
N TYR A 797 14.57 46.08 23.35
CA TYR A 797 13.69 46.62 24.37
C TYR A 797 13.28 48.03 23.99
N LYS A 798 11.98 48.22 23.71
CA LYS A 798 11.36 49.51 23.40
C LYS A 798 10.38 49.90 24.48
N ARG A 799 10.10 51.20 24.59
CA ARG A 799 9.12 51.72 25.54
C ARG A 799 7.72 51.16 25.25
N GLU A 800 7.38 51.00 23.97
CA GLU A 800 6.04 50.61 23.52
C GLU A 800 5.79 49.11 23.69
N THR A 801 6.80 48.28 23.45
CA THR A 801 6.67 46.81 23.45
C THR A 801 7.19 46.15 24.72
N ASN A 802 8.17 46.77 25.39
CA ASN A 802 8.85 46.24 26.58
C ASN A 802 9.09 47.35 27.62
N PRO A 803 8.05 48.09 28.05
CA PRO A 803 8.21 49.34 28.82
C PRO A 803 9.10 49.17 30.04
N ARG A 804 8.89 48.11 30.82
CA ARG A 804 9.64 47.86 32.05
C ARG A 804 11.12 47.52 31.77
N GLN A 805 11.40 46.58 30.86
CA GLN A 805 12.76 46.17 30.53
C GLN A 805 13.54 47.32 29.87
N TRP A 806 12.88 48.11 29.03
CA TRP A 806 13.45 49.32 28.46
C TRP A 806 13.82 50.33 29.55
N ALA A 807 12.91 50.60 30.49
CA ALA A 807 13.16 51.56 31.56
C ALA A 807 14.27 51.11 32.53
N LEU A 808 14.30 49.82 32.90
CA LEU A 808 15.40 49.26 33.71
C LEU A 808 16.75 49.33 32.97
N SER A 809 16.76 49.06 31.66
CA SER A 809 17.96 49.19 30.83
C SER A 809 18.44 50.64 30.73
N GLN A 810 17.51 51.61 30.65
CA GLN A 810 17.82 53.04 30.68
C GLN A 810 18.37 53.49 32.04
N ALA A 811 17.78 53.01 33.15
CA ALA A 811 18.27 53.29 34.49
C ALA A 811 19.68 52.71 34.71
N GLY A 812 19.91 51.47 34.27
CA GLY A 812 21.22 50.82 34.29
C GLY A 812 22.26 51.53 33.43
N LEU A 813 21.89 51.95 32.21
CA LEU A 813 22.73 52.77 31.33
C LEU A 813 23.09 54.10 32.02
N GLY A 814 22.11 54.78 32.60
CA GLY A 814 22.32 56.03 33.34
C GLY A 814 23.28 55.86 34.51
N SER A 815 23.09 54.80 35.33
CA SER A 815 24.00 54.43 36.41
C SER A 815 25.42 54.22 35.92
N THR A 816 25.59 53.45 34.85
CA THR A 816 26.92 53.14 34.28
C THR A 816 27.62 54.38 33.74
N LEU A 817 26.90 55.26 33.02
CA LEU A 817 27.45 56.51 32.51
C LEU A 817 27.90 57.43 33.65
N HIS A 818 27.18 57.47 34.77
CA HIS A 818 27.61 58.25 35.94
C HIS A 818 28.98 57.78 36.45
N TRP A 819 29.12 56.48 36.71
CA TRP A 819 30.38 55.90 37.20
C TRP A 819 31.52 56.03 36.20
N LEU A 820 31.25 55.82 34.90
CA LEU A 820 32.24 56.07 33.84
C LEU A 820 32.72 57.52 33.86
N SER A 821 31.81 58.49 34.08
CA SER A 821 32.18 59.90 34.18
C SER A 821 33.08 60.21 35.37
N MET A 822 33.01 59.45 36.46
CA MET A 822 33.89 59.67 37.61
C MET A 822 35.36 59.38 37.29
N SER A 823 35.63 58.55 36.27
CA SER A 823 36.98 58.24 35.82
C SER A 823 37.56 59.24 34.81
N ASN A 824 36.70 59.84 33.96
CA ASN A 824 37.14 60.70 32.85
C ASN A 824 36.74 62.18 33.01
N ALA A 825 35.96 62.52 34.04
CA ALA A 825 35.42 63.85 34.32
C ALA A 825 34.68 64.52 33.14
N ASP A 826 34.02 63.75 32.27
CA ASP A 826 33.34 64.26 31.08
C ASP A 826 31.91 64.80 31.37
N PRO A 827 31.66 66.11 31.24
CA PRO A 827 30.32 66.70 31.42
C PRO A 827 29.27 66.15 30.46
N LYS A 828 29.65 65.73 29.25
CA LYS A 828 28.71 65.17 28.28
C LYS A 828 28.18 63.83 28.78
N THR A 829 29.06 62.95 29.25
CA THR A 829 28.68 61.65 29.83
C THR A 829 27.69 61.80 31.00
N LEU A 830 27.86 62.81 31.87
CA LEU A 830 26.87 63.09 32.94
C LEU A 830 25.52 63.58 32.41
N ARG A 831 25.49 64.39 31.34
CA ARG A 831 24.22 64.80 30.72
C ARG A 831 23.49 63.62 30.09
N ASP A 832 24.22 62.72 29.42
CA ASP A 832 23.67 61.48 28.87
C ASP A 832 23.14 60.57 29.99
N SER A 833 23.85 60.51 31.11
CA SER A 833 23.44 59.80 32.34
C SER A 833 22.11 60.32 32.91
N ILE A 834 21.93 61.64 32.97
CA ILE A 834 20.68 62.28 33.41
C ILE A 834 19.56 61.99 32.40
N ALA A 835 19.83 62.13 31.10
CA ALA A 835 18.85 61.89 30.05
C ALA A 835 18.31 60.44 30.07
N ALA A 836 19.19 59.45 30.22
CA ALA A 836 18.80 58.04 30.32
C ALA A 836 17.92 57.78 31.55
N ARG A 837 18.26 58.31 32.73
CA ARG A 837 17.42 58.13 33.94
C ARG A 837 16.09 58.86 33.86
N ARG A 838 16.03 60.05 33.23
CA ARG A 838 14.76 60.73 32.96
C ARG A 838 13.86 59.90 32.04
N ALA A 839 14.44 59.29 31.00
CA ALA A 839 13.71 58.37 30.13
C ALA A 839 13.16 57.17 30.92
N ALA A 840 13.95 56.60 31.83
CA ALA A 840 13.48 55.51 32.71
C ALA A 840 12.27 55.92 33.57
N LEU A 841 12.27 57.14 34.10
CA LEU A 841 11.18 57.69 34.91
C LEU A 841 9.87 57.96 34.14
N GLU A 842 9.88 57.87 32.81
CA GLU A 842 8.65 57.91 32.01
C GLU A 842 7.80 56.64 32.15
N VAL A 843 8.37 55.58 32.72
CA VAL A 843 7.73 54.28 32.95
C VAL A 843 7.80 53.87 34.41
N LEU A 844 8.97 54.01 35.04
CA LEU A 844 9.12 53.72 36.47
C LEU A 844 8.46 54.85 37.24
N THR A 845 7.35 54.58 37.93
CA THR A 845 6.68 55.56 38.79
C THR A 845 6.78 55.17 40.25
N ILE A 846 6.52 56.11 41.15
CA ILE A 846 6.52 55.83 42.59
C ILE A 846 5.47 54.78 42.98
N GLU A 847 4.35 54.70 42.25
CA GLU A 847 3.27 53.73 42.51
C GLU A 847 3.59 52.34 41.97
N THR A 848 4.26 52.26 40.81
CA THR A 848 4.46 51.00 40.08
C THR A 848 5.82 50.36 40.37
N ALA A 849 6.83 51.16 40.70
CA ALA A 849 8.20 50.72 40.97
C ALA A 849 8.90 51.70 41.94
N PRO A 850 8.43 51.84 43.20
CA PRO A 850 8.89 52.87 44.14
C PRO A 850 10.41 52.90 44.33
N VAL A 851 11.02 51.72 44.52
CA VAL A 851 12.46 51.61 44.76
C VAL A 851 13.27 51.97 43.51
N ASP A 852 12.89 51.45 42.33
CA ASP A 852 13.60 51.75 41.09
C ASP A 852 13.44 53.23 40.69
N TRP A 853 12.25 53.79 40.90
CA TRP A 853 11.98 55.22 40.74
C TRP A 853 12.87 56.07 41.66
N ALA A 854 12.95 55.74 42.95
CA ALA A 854 13.79 56.47 43.90
C ALA A 854 15.28 56.34 43.57
N ASN A 855 15.75 55.16 43.15
CA ASN A 855 17.13 54.97 42.70
C ASN A 855 17.45 55.80 41.45
N ALA A 856 16.51 55.90 40.49
CA ALA A 856 16.69 56.73 39.30
C ALA A 856 16.73 58.23 39.65
N GLN A 857 15.89 58.68 40.59
CA GLN A 857 15.90 60.06 41.12
C GLN A 857 17.22 60.38 41.85
N ASN A 858 17.67 59.52 42.76
CA ASN A 858 18.96 59.67 43.44
C ASN A 858 20.10 59.79 42.42
N GLY A 859 20.12 58.92 41.41
CA GLY A 859 21.13 58.94 40.36
C GLY A 859 21.11 60.22 39.50
N ILE A 860 19.94 60.83 39.27
CA ILE A 860 19.83 62.15 38.63
C ILE A 860 20.46 63.22 39.52
N GLY A 861 20.10 63.24 40.82
CA GLY A 861 20.67 64.16 41.79
C GLY A 861 22.20 64.08 41.86
N MET A 862 22.75 62.87 41.98
CA MET A 862 24.20 62.64 42.00
C MET A 862 24.87 63.14 40.72
N SER A 863 24.25 62.89 39.56
CA SER A 863 24.82 63.29 38.27
C SER A 863 24.79 64.81 38.06
N LEU A 864 23.71 65.48 38.50
CA LEU A 864 23.59 66.93 38.48
C LEU A 864 24.58 67.62 39.43
N LEU A 865 24.74 67.08 40.64
CA LEU A 865 25.70 67.56 41.63
C LEU A 865 27.14 67.49 41.08
N ASN A 866 27.53 66.34 40.51
CA ASN A 866 28.86 66.16 39.92
C ASN A 866 29.06 67.02 38.67
N LEU A 867 28.02 67.20 37.84
CA LEU A 867 28.09 68.09 36.68
C LEU A 867 28.34 69.54 37.10
N GLY A 868 27.64 70.00 38.14
CA GLY A 868 27.85 71.33 38.74
C GLY A 868 29.25 71.51 39.33
N ASN A 869 29.81 70.45 39.94
CA ASN A 869 31.18 70.46 40.45
C ASN A 869 32.22 70.58 39.32
N ILE A 870 32.07 69.82 38.23
CA ILE A 870 32.99 69.84 37.09
C ILE A 870 32.94 71.19 36.37
N GLU A 871 31.73 71.71 36.13
CA GLU A 871 31.51 73.01 35.49
C GLU A 871 31.70 74.20 36.44
N ARG A 872 31.92 73.95 37.73
CA ARG A 872 32.07 74.96 38.80
C ARG A 872 30.90 75.95 38.85
N THR A 873 29.68 75.43 38.81
CA THR A 873 28.45 76.22 38.76
C THR A 873 27.40 75.71 39.74
N GLY A 874 26.65 76.64 40.34
CA GLY A 874 25.50 76.35 41.20
C GLY A 874 24.19 76.10 40.42
N LYS A 875 24.21 76.21 39.09
CA LYS A 875 23.01 76.18 38.22
C LYS A 875 22.14 74.91 38.40
N TYR A 876 22.76 73.79 38.76
CA TYR A 876 22.08 72.48 38.86
C TYR A 876 21.62 72.11 40.28
N LEU A 877 21.96 72.93 41.29
CA LEU A 877 21.74 72.57 42.69
C LEU A 877 20.26 72.46 43.06
N ASP A 878 19.40 73.35 42.55
CA ASP A 878 17.96 73.32 42.84
C ASP A 878 17.30 72.05 42.27
N GLU A 879 17.70 71.64 41.07
CA GLU A 879 17.19 70.43 40.45
C GLU A 879 17.72 69.17 41.15
N ALA A 880 19.00 69.17 41.55
CA ALA A 880 19.57 68.06 42.31
C ALA A 880 18.94 67.92 43.70
N GLU A 881 18.67 69.01 44.39
CA GLU A 881 17.93 69.03 45.67
C GLU A 881 16.52 68.46 45.51
N ALA A 882 15.80 68.86 44.46
CA ALA A 882 14.48 68.34 44.17
C ALA A 882 14.50 66.82 43.92
N ALA A 883 15.51 66.33 43.18
CA ALA A 883 15.68 64.90 42.91
C ALA A 883 15.94 64.12 44.21
N PHE A 884 16.89 64.53 45.05
CA PHE A 884 17.16 63.88 46.35
C PHE A 884 15.98 63.99 47.32
N THR A 885 15.27 65.12 47.35
CA THR A 885 14.09 65.26 48.21
C THR A 885 12.96 64.31 47.77
N ALA A 886 12.85 64.06 46.47
CA ALA A 886 11.86 63.13 45.94
C ALA A 886 12.11 61.68 46.41
N THR A 887 13.36 61.26 46.58
CA THR A 887 13.72 59.89 47.02
C THR A 887 13.23 59.61 48.44
N LEU A 888 13.18 60.63 49.30
CA LEU A 888 12.72 60.53 50.70
C LEU A 888 11.24 60.13 50.84
N LYS A 889 10.45 60.20 49.76
CA LYS A 889 9.07 59.65 49.72
C LYS A 889 9.05 58.13 49.80
N VAL A 890 10.15 57.49 49.39
CA VAL A 890 10.32 56.03 49.39
C VAL A 890 11.30 55.66 50.49
N PHE A 891 12.53 56.20 50.43
CA PHE A 891 13.58 55.93 51.40
C PHE A 891 13.36 56.74 52.67
N THR A 892 12.55 56.19 53.57
CA THR A 892 12.29 56.80 54.88
C THR A 892 13.28 56.27 55.92
N ARG A 893 13.46 57.05 56.99
CA ARG A 893 14.31 56.65 58.12
C ARG A 893 13.88 55.32 58.76
N GLU A 894 12.56 55.08 58.84
CA GLU A 894 12.01 53.85 59.43
C GLU A 894 12.03 52.66 58.46
N GLY A 895 11.71 52.90 57.18
CA GLY A 895 11.59 51.83 56.19
C GLY A 895 12.92 51.41 55.58
N GLN A 896 13.80 52.38 55.28
CA GLN A 896 15.10 52.18 54.64
C GLN A 896 16.15 53.13 55.24
N PRO A 897 16.54 52.92 56.51
CA PRO A 897 17.42 53.84 57.25
C PRO A 897 18.75 54.10 56.56
N LEU A 898 19.33 53.08 55.90
CA LEU A 898 20.59 53.20 55.19
C LEU A 898 20.48 54.12 53.98
N GLN A 899 19.50 53.87 53.11
CA GLN A 899 19.26 54.68 51.91
C GLN A 899 18.90 56.09 52.32
N TRP A 900 17.98 56.27 53.28
CA TRP A 900 17.63 57.59 53.84
C TRP A 900 18.88 58.35 54.30
N ALA A 901 19.81 57.69 55.01
CA ALA A 901 21.05 58.32 55.47
C ALA A 901 21.94 58.81 54.32
N PHE A 902 22.07 58.03 53.24
CA PHE A 902 22.78 58.47 52.04
C PHE A 902 22.12 59.69 51.39
N GLU A 903 20.79 59.72 51.31
CA GLU A 903 20.05 60.87 50.77
C GLU A 903 20.23 62.13 51.65
N GLN A 904 20.25 61.98 52.97
CA GLN A 904 20.59 63.08 53.89
C GLN A 904 22.02 63.58 53.64
N ASN A 905 23.00 62.68 53.45
CA ASN A 905 24.36 63.11 53.10
C ASN A 905 24.37 63.90 51.79
N ASN A 906 23.65 63.43 50.77
CA ASN A 906 23.59 64.08 49.46
C ASN A 906 22.97 65.49 49.54
N LEU A 907 21.91 65.66 50.33
CA LEU A 907 21.32 66.98 50.61
C LEU A 907 22.29 67.89 51.38
N GLY A 908 23.08 67.34 52.29
CA GLY A 908 24.17 68.07 52.95
C GLY A 908 25.21 68.60 51.96
N ASP A 909 25.60 67.77 50.98
CA ASP A 909 26.55 68.16 49.91
C ASP A 909 25.97 69.28 49.01
N ILE A 910 24.65 69.28 48.76
CA ILE A 910 23.95 70.36 48.04
C ILE A 910 24.07 71.69 48.77
N HIS A 911 23.70 71.72 50.06
CA HIS A 911 23.73 72.95 50.86
C HIS A 911 25.16 73.46 51.07
N TRP A 912 26.13 72.56 51.22
CA TRP A 912 27.55 72.89 51.24
C TRP A 912 28.00 73.62 49.97
N ASN A 913 27.63 73.09 48.80
CA ASN A 913 27.95 73.70 47.52
C ASN A 913 27.23 75.05 47.34
N ARG A 914 25.95 75.16 47.71
CA ARG A 914 25.19 76.42 47.64
C ARG A 914 25.80 77.51 48.52
N ALA A 915 26.24 77.16 49.73
CA ALA A 915 26.95 78.08 50.62
C ALA A 915 28.27 78.58 50.02
N SER A 916 28.96 77.72 49.28
CA SER A 916 30.23 78.02 48.61
C SER A 916 30.06 78.94 47.39
N TYR A 917 28.90 78.89 46.71
CA TYR A 917 28.54 79.76 45.58
C TYR A 917 27.80 81.06 45.96
N GLY A 918 27.72 81.40 47.26
CA GLY A 918 27.18 82.70 47.70
C GLY A 918 25.97 82.64 48.63
N GLY A 919 25.46 81.45 48.97
CA GLY A 919 24.33 81.28 49.90
C GLY A 919 24.63 81.61 51.38
N GLY A 920 25.90 81.78 51.74
CA GLY A 920 26.31 82.29 53.05
C GLY A 920 26.13 81.30 54.21
N LYS A 921 26.17 81.82 55.45
CA LYS A 921 26.19 81.01 56.69
C LYS A 921 24.96 80.13 56.88
N ALA A 922 23.78 80.58 56.45
CA ALA A 922 22.54 79.82 56.60
C ALA A 922 22.58 78.47 55.88
N GLU A 923 23.15 78.43 54.68
CA GLU A 923 23.31 77.20 53.90
C GLU A 923 24.37 76.26 54.53
N TYR A 924 25.44 76.79 55.12
CA TYR A 924 26.38 75.94 55.87
C TYR A 924 25.75 75.31 57.12
N LEU A 925 24.86 76.02 57.83
CA LEU A 925 24.15 75.43 58.98
C LEU A 925 23.20 74.30 58.55
N ARG A 926 22.48 74.46 57.43
CA ARG A 926 21.67 73.39 56.84
C ARG A 926 22.52 72.19 56.43
N ALA A 927 23.68 72.42 55.82
CA ALA A 927 24.59 71.33 55.45
C ALA A 927 25.00 70.49 56.68
N ILE A 928 25.33 71.14 57.81
CA ILE A 928 25.64 70.45 59.07
C ILE A 928 24.44 69.62 59.55
N GLU A 929 23.23 70.17 59.54
CA GLU A 929 22.01 69.46 59.97
C GLU A 929 21.81 68.16 59.16
N PHE A 930 21.90 68.25 57.84
CA PHE A 930 21.78 67.09 56.95
C PHE A 930 22.90 66.05 57.16
N PHE A 931 24.14 66.48 57.35
CA PHE A 931 25.23 65.55 57.66
C PHE A 931 25.08 64.88 59.02
N GLU A 932 24.58 65.58 60.04
CA GLU A 932 24.29 64.97 61.35
C GLU A 932 23.16 63.94 61.24
N ASN A 933 22.10 64.24 60.48
CA ASN A 933 21.04 63.29 60.16
C ASN A 933 21.58 62.04 59.45
N ALA A 934 22.45 62.23 58.46
CA ALA A 934 23.10 61.13 57.74
C ALA A 934 23.91 60.24 58.68
N LYS A 935 24.74 60.83 59.54
CA LYS A 935 25.52 60.10 60.55
C LYS A 935 24.64 59.27 61.48
N GLN A 936 23.54 59.87 61.96
CA GLN A 936 22.59 59.17 62.80
C GLN A 936 21.95 57.99 62.06
N GLY A 937 21.49 58.21 60.82
CA GLY A 937 20.89 57.15 60.01
C GLY A 937 21.86 56.01 59.69
N PHE A 938 23.14 56.30 59.40
CA PHE A 938 24.17 55.29 59.21
C PHE A 938 24.40 54.44 60.48
N THR A 939 24.38 55.10 61.64
CA THR A 939 24.51 54.43 62.94
C THR A 939 23.32 53.50 63.21
N GLU A 940 22.11 53.99 62.97
CA GLU A 940 20.85 53.23 63.13
C GLU A 940 20.77 52.04 62.17
N ALA A 941 21.29 52.20 60.96
CA ALA A 941 21.40 51.12 59.97
C ALA A 941 22.54 50.13 60.26
N GLY A 942 23.37 50.35 61.29
CA GLY A 942 24.55 49.54 61.59
C GLY A 942 25.67 49.64 60.55
N TYR A 943 25.64 50.64 59.67
CA TYR A 943 26.62 50.83 58.59
C TYR A 943 27.60 51.95 58.94
N THR A 944 28.63 51.62 59.72
CA THR A 944 29.53 52.62 60.33
C THR A 944 30.61 53.16 59.41
N ILE A 945 30.80 52.57 58.22
CA ILE A 945 31.89 52.90 57.29
C ILE A 945 31.90 54.38 56.86
N PRO A 946 30.76 55.04 56.53
CA PRO A 946 30.77 56.42 56.06
C PRO A 946 30.90 57.47 57.17
N ILE A 947 30.65 57.10 58.43
CA ILE A 947 30.56 58.04 59.57
C ILE A 947 31.80 58.94 59.69
N PRO A 948 33.05 58.42 59.65
CA PRO A 948 34.24 59.26 59.76
C PRO A 948 34.34 60.33 58.67
N LEU A 949 33.91 60.00 57.43
CA LEU A 949 33.91 60.96 56.33
C LEU A 949 32.83 62.04 56.55
N THR A 950 31.66 61.64 57.04
CA THR A 950 30.59 62.59 57.38
C THR A 950 31.01 63.55 58.50
N ASP A 951 31.70 63.06 59.53
CA ASP A 951 32.28 63.92 60.60
C ASP A 951 33.32 64.90 60.02
N GLN A 952 34.19 64.44 59.12
CA GLN A 952 35.14 65.32 58.44
C GLN A 952 34.44 66.41 57.62
N LYS A 953 33.34 66.10 56.94
CA LYS A 953 32.53 67.09 56.22
C LYS A 953 31.96 68.14 57.18
N ILE A 954 31.38 67.71 58.31
CA ILE A 954 30.84 68.62 59.34
C ILE A 954 31.93 69.57 59.87
N ASP A 955 33.11 69.05 60.18
CA ASP A 955 34.23 69.85 60.67
C ASP A 955 34.75 70.83 59.61
N LEU A 956 34.78 70.42 58.35
CA LEU A 956 35.13 71.29 57.23
C LEU A 956 34.12 72.44 57.12
N VAL A 957 32.82 72.15 57.32
CA VAL A 957 31.77 73.17 57.33
C VAL A 957 31.93 74.17 58.45
N LYS A 958 32.16 73.70 59.68
CA LYS A 958 32.42 74.56 60.84
C LYS A 958 33.64 75.46 60.62
N LYS A 959 34.72 74.93 60.02
CA LYS A 959 35.92 75.72 59.68
C LYS A 959 35.63 76.80 58.64
N GLN A 960 34.78 76.57 57.64
CA GLN A 960 34.41 77.60 56.66
C GLN A 960 33.50 78.68 57.26
N ILE A 961 32.59 78.31 58.15
CA ILE A 961 31.78 79.29 58.90
C ILE A 961 32.68 80.20 59.74
N ALA A 962 33.76 79.68 60.35
CA ALA A 962 34.67 80.47 61.17
C ALA A 962 35.61 81.39 60.37
N LYS A 963 35.80 81.13 59.07
CA LYS A 963 36.66 81.93 58.17
C LYS A 963 35.94 83.12 57.52
N LYS A 964 34.60 83.08 57.46
CA LYS A 964 33.74 84.12 56.90
C LYS A 964 33.10 84.91 58.05
#